data_AF-A0A8T3Z937-F1
#
_entry.id   AF-A0A8T3Z937-F1
#
_cell.length_a   1.000
_cell.length_b   1.000
_cell.length_c   1.000
_cell.angle_alpha   90.00
_cell.angle_beta   90.00
_cell.angle_gamma   90.00
#
_symmetry.space_group_name_H-M   'P 1'
#
loop_
_entity.id
_entity.type
_entity.pdbx_description
1 polymer ?
#
loop_
_entity_poly.entity_id
_entity_poly.type
_entity_poly.pdbx_seq_one_letter_code
_entity_poly.pdbx_strand_id
1 'polypeptide(L)'
;MGTDKFGGKGVRRSRATVVLFAAACITAGLVLPSGGSVSEGGLKNANLGDYVLVYYDERWSAQAVSPMVTDIFADYGAFALARATQEQQARMLALGVHVSDMPDRTSIGTAQMTFDTRNGEPELPEGLRISDYGQSGGLYIVQLVGPAKGEWIEAMSSLGADVQFHLPSYAYVARMDKAAKAAVEDLEFTQWVGIYQPAYKLNAWLPDGKFSVAMCDSPTTASTIEGLGACATILDTSYQESTGRHDALISTDISGAWAATRLPDVLWVSQHVEPALDDETSSEIVGGIWAADTPYGGPGSYVNLQGWNGEDVVVSVADTGLSDGTTPTGGHLDFGNRVTGGTAYGSLTTWEDGHGHGTHCAGIVAACGWTGTGVKYGATNYYVGAGVAPSASLYSQRIFNDYGSYTGPSTASGWDTFFQNAYAGGAYVHSNSWGGYSGGGYIDLDIYYDQHVRDCAASTAGQQPLVATASAGNSGPSANTVGSPGNGKNVITVGSTDNYHLDAASYGDTESGLPGRADNIDHIASYSSRGLEDDTRIKPDIVAPGSAVLSTHSSHIPGVSKLYGLYSGDGRYEWCSGTSMANPHVAGGAAVVTSWYSTNFGQKPMPAMVKALLVNSAADVETSDIPNGNEGWGRMYLPRITNPTVDVVRKDAPKLLKTGDSYSLNVSYHGAAEPLKISVVYTDPAASVNANPTIVNNLNLKVTAPDGQVWYGNAFSNGMSVPGTKAGNTNIGSNWDPNNDMFDDRNNVECVYVPTANLQAGMYRVDVIAQNVVTDAVSATPEIDQDFALVAYNAREFEAWYPWFNISVSLGWNLVSVPLNGTATMPGTLVDKNQDTAWDRVQAYSPATPANIWKQYNTGWMSDLNDLSSVNRTMGVWMYVSTLGDGMITLGGAGYSNATSTGVPLSAGWNMVGYPANDDSSYNVGNLKSATGATIVEGFNPSSTYRTTALPDSHILNRGKGYWVYVPAATIWMVNW
;
A
#
# COMPACT_ATOMS: atom_id res chain seq x y z
N MET A 1 47.52 22.99 -51.76
CA MET A 1 48.37 21.90 -52.28
C MET A 1 49.21 21.42 -51.10
N GLY A 2 49.07 20.15 -50.70
CA GLY A 2 49.50 19.68 -49.36
C GLY A 2 48.67 20.29 -48.21
N THR A 3 48.76 19.88 -46.94
CA THR A 3 49.43 18.72 -46.25
C THR A 3 49.07 18.80 -44.74
N ASP A 4 49.02 17.75 -43.90
CA ASP A 4 49.16 16.29 -44.09
C ASP A 4 48.54 15.49 -42.89
N LYS A 5 48.12 14.23 -43.13
CA LYS A 5 47.88 13.11 -42.17
C LYS A 5 46.86 13.16 -41.00
N PHE A 6 46.54 11.92 -40.57
CA PHE A 6 45.84 11.43 -39.37
C PHE A 6 44.31 11.70 -39.25
N GLY A 7 43.50 10.76 -38.75
CA GLY A 7 43.83 9.37 -38.42
C GLY A 7 42.93 8.65 -37.40
N GLY A 8 41.65 8.41 -37.70
CA GLY A 8 40.77 7.62 -36.82
C GLY A 8 39.54 7.05 -37.54
N LYS A 9 39.27 5.75 -37.39
CA LYS A 9 38.07 5.09 -37.96
C LYS A 9 37.02 4.86 -36.87
N GLY A 10 36.00 5.70 -36.82
CA GLY A 10 34.80 5.43 -36.03
C GLY A 10 33.98 4.29 -36.65
N VAL A 11 33.71 3.23 -35.90
CA VAL A 11 32.89 2.09 -36.35
C VAL A 11 31.43 2.36 -36.04
N ARG A 12 30.68 2.90 -37.02
CA ARG A 12 29.21 2.89 -36.95
C ARG A 12 28.70 1.47 -37.13
N ARG A 13 28.34 0.78 -36.04
CA ARG A 13 27.47 -0.41 -36.10
C ARG A 13 26.02 0.04 -36.32
N SER A 14 25.30 -0.63 -37.22
CA SER A 14 23.95 -0.25 -37.66
C SER A 14 22.86 -0.85 -36.78
N ARG A 15 21.93 -0.02 -36.27
CA ARG A 15 20.74 -0.42 -35.48
C ARG A 15 19.72 -1.34 -36.20
N ALA A 16 20.03 -1.85 -37.40
CA ALA A 16 19.08 -2.50 -38.30
C ALA A 16 18.79 -3.98 -38.01
N THR A 17 19.63 -4.68 -37.24
CA THR A 17 19.51 -6.15 -37.05
C THR A 17 18.66 -6.55 -35.84
N VAL A 18 18.53 -5.69 -34.83
CA VAL A 18 17.92 -6.03 -33.52
C VAL A 18 16.38 -6.05 -33.58
N VAL A 19 15.79 -5.20 -34.43
CA VAL A 19 14.32 -5.00 -34.50
C VAL A 19 13.56 -6.23 -35.05
N LEU A 20 14.25 -7.18 -35.69
CA LEU A 20 13.63 -8.31 -36.39
C LEU A 20 13.25 -9.52 -35.51
N PHE A 21 13.74 -9.60 -34.26
CA PHE A 21 13.42 -10.74 -33.37
C PHE A 21 12.17 -10.52 -32.50
N ALA A 22 11.97 -9.32 -31.95
CA ALA A 22 10.77 -9.01 -31.15
C ALA A 22 9.46 -9.21 -31.93
N ALA A 23 9.47 -8.97 -33.25
CA ALA A 23 8.32 -9.20 -34.12
C ALA A 23 7.93 -10.68 -34.26
N ALA A 24 8.85 -11.63 -34.03
CA ALA A 24 8.58 -13.05 -34.21
C ALA A 24 7.67 -13.62 -33.10
N CYS A 25 7.86 -13.19 -31.85
CA CYS A 25 7.02 -13.61 -30.72
C CYS A 25 5.61 -13.01 -30.81
N ILE A 26 5.47 -11.79 -31.34
CA ILE A 26 4.20 -11.04 -31.38
C ILE A 26 3.30 -11.46 -32.56
N THR A 27 3.87 -12.04 -33.64
CA THR A 27 3.10 -12.39 -34.86
C THR A 27 2.69 -13.86 -34.96
N ALA A 28 3.11 -14.70 -34.03
CA ALA A 28 2.71 -16.12 -33.95
C ALA A 28 1.32 -16.29 -33.32
N GLY A 29 0.27 -15.86 -34.04
CA GLY A 29 -1.14 -16.07 -33.66
C GLY A 29 -1.53 -17.55 -33.65
N LEU A 30 -1.19 -18.25 -32.56
CA LEU A 30 -1.31 -19.70 -32.40
C LEU A 30 -2.75 -20.12 -32.11
N VAL A 31 -3.55 -20.24 -33.17
CA VAL A 31 -4.80 -21.00 -33.13
C VAL A 31 -4.45 -22.46 -32.79
N LEU A 32 -4.80 -22.89 -31.58
CA LEU A 32 -4.50 -24.23 -31.06
C LEU A 32 -5.03 -25.33 -32.00
N PRO A 33 -4.17 -26.22 -32.52
CA PRO A 33 -4.61 -27.45 -33.15
C PRO A 33 -5.17 -28.38 -32.08
N SER A 34 -6.47 -28.69 -32.15
CA SER A 34 -7.12 -29.62 -31.21
C SER A 34 -6.65 -31.06 -31.46
N GLY A 35 -5.52 -31.47 -30.86
CA GLY A 35 -4.98 -32.82 -30.96
C GLY A 35 -3.47 -32.94 -30.73
N GLY A 36 -2.99 -32.63 -29.53
CA GLY A 36 -1.65 -32.98 -29.03
C GLY A 36 -1.74 -33.88 -27.80
N SER A 37 -0.80 -34.81 -27.61
CA SER A 37 -0.80 -35.73 -26.47
C SER A 37 -0.17 -35.09 -25.24
N VAL A 38 -1.00 -34.78 -24.23
CA VAL A 38 -0.54 -34.29 -22.91
C VAL A 38 0.33 -35.35 -22.24
N SER A 39 1.49 -34.95 -21.70
CA SER A 39 2.33 -35.79 -20.84
C SER A 39 1.72 -35.88 -19.43
N GLU A 40 1.59 -37.09 -18.89
CA GLU A 40 0.93 -37.33 -17.59
C GLU A 40 1.67 -36.63 -16.41
N GLY A 41 1.12 -35.49 -15.96
CA GLY A 41 1.65 -34.72 -14.84
C GLY A 41 0.57 -34.19 -13.90
N GLY A 42 0.40 -34.85 -12.75
CA GLY A 42 -0.07 -34.24 -11.49
C GLY A 42 -1.49 -33.68 -11.39
N LEU A 43 -2.38 -33.88 -12.37
CA LEU A 43 -3.74 -33.33 -12.34
C LEU A 43 -4.68 -34.07 -11.37
N LYS A 44 -4.74 -33.56 -10.13
CA LYS A 44 -5.54 -34.14 -9.05
C LYS A 44 -6.97 -33.57 -8.95
N ASN A 45 -7.10 -32.24 -8.95
CA ASN A 45 -8.34 -31.53 -8.60
C ASN A 45 -9.10 -30.95 -9.82
N ALA A 46 -8.85 -31.46 -11.03
CA ALA A 46 -9.39 -30.92 -12.29
C ALA A 46 -10.93 -31.04 -12.49
N ASN A 47 -11.67 -31.64 -11.55
CA ASN A 47 -13.13 -31.87 -11.64
C ASN A 47 -13.86 -31.68 -10.30
N LEU A 48 -13.31 -30.90 -9.37
CA LEU A 48 -14.01 -30.46 -8.16
C LEU A 48 -14.51 -29.02 -8.35
N GLY A 49 -15.75 -28.77 -7.93
CA GLY A 49 -16.49 -27.54 -8.24
C GLY A 49 -15.78 -26.28 -7.77
N ASP A 50 -15.99 -25.18 -8.49
CA ASP A 50 -15.13 -23.99 -8.40
C ASP A 50 -14.96 -23.47 -6.99
N TYR A 51 -13.70 -23.45 -6.57
CA TYR A 51 -13.26 -22.83 -5.34
C TYR A 51 -13.37 -21.31 -5.48
N VAL A 52 -14.03 -20.68 -4.51
CA VAL A 52 -14.26 -19.24 -4.40
C VAL A 52 -13.97 -18.76 -2.98
N LEU A 53 -13.67 -17.47 -2.83
CA LEU A 53 -13.65 -16.82 -1.52
C LEU A 53 -15.04 -16.24 -1.24
N VAL A 54 -15.66 -16.66 -0.15
CA VAL A 54 -16.93 -16.09 0.34
C VAL A 54 -16.63 -15.26 1.58
N TYR A 55 -16.75 -13.95 1.45
CA TYR A 55 -16.40 -12.99 2.50
C TYR A 55 -17.56 -12.82 3.48
N TYR A 56 -17.20 -12.64 4.74
CA TYR A 56 -18.14 -12.40 5.83
C TYR A 56 -18.34 -10.90 6.04
N ASP A 57 -19.52 -10.55 6.55
CA ASP A 57 -19.88 -9.19 6.94
C ASP A 57 -20.83 -9.25 8.14
N GLU A 58 -21.48 -8.13 8.46
CA GLU A 58 -22.45 -8.00 9.57
C GLU A 58 -23.70 -8.89 9.42
N ARG A 59 -23.88 -9.56 8.27
CA ARG A 59 -25.02 -10.43 7.92
C ARG A 59 -24.60 -11.88 7.64
N TRP A 60 -23.35 -12.10 7.23
CA TRP A 60 -22.85 -13.39 6.74
C TRP A 60 -21.70 -13.95 7.58
N SER A 61 -21.80 -15.22 7.94
CA SER A 61 -20.77 -16.00 8.64
C SER A 61 -20.66 -17.40 8.06
N ALA A 62 -19.61 -18.16 8.42
CA ALA A 62 -19.42 -19.55 8.04
C ALA A 62 -20.70 -20.40 8.18
N GLN A 63 -21.43 -20.23 9.30
CA GLN A 63 -22.66 -20.98 9.58
C GLN A 63 -23.86 -20.55 8.70
N ALA A 64 -23.91 -19.28 8.29
CA ALA A 64 -24.94 -18.77 7.38
C ALA A 64 -24.65 -19.11 5.90
N VAL A 65 -23.37 -19.14 5.52
CA VAL A 65 -22.88 -19.43 4.16
C VAL A 65 -22.85 -20.94 3.87
N SER A 66 -22.54 -21.79 4.86
CA SER A 66 -22.47 -23.25 4.73
C SER A 66 -23.62 -23.91 3.95
N PRO A 67 -24.92 -23.58 4.15
CA PRO A 67 -26.02 -24.16 3.38
C PRO A 67 -26.20 -23.58 1.96
N MET A 68 -25.39 -22.59 1.56
CA MET A 68 -25.44 -21.97 0.22
C MET A 68 -24.38 -22.55 -0.72
N VAL A 69 -23.21 -22.93 -0.19
CA VAL A 69 -22.10 -23.55 -0.92
C VAL A 69 -22.25 -25.08 -1.03
N THR A 70 -21.38 -25.75 -1.78
CA THR A 70 -21.31 -27.24 -1.76
C THR A 70 -20.65 -27.70 -0.47
N ASP A 71 -19.55 -27.06 -0.09
CA ASP A 71 -18.87 -27.21 1.19
C ASP A 71 -17.92 -26.03 1.44
N ILE A 72 -17.63 -25.76 2.72
CA ILE A 72 -16.52 -24.88 3.12
C ILE A 72 -15.30 -25.79 3.28
N PHE A 73 -14.27 -25.57 2.46
CA PHE A 73 -13.03 -26.33 2.49
C PHE A 73 -12.10 -25.83 3.61
N ALA A 74 -12.02 -24.51 3.78
CA ALA A 74 -11.33 -23.88 4.89
C ALA A 74 -12.02 -22.56 5.30
N ASP A 75 -12.22 -22.39 6.61
CA ASP A 75 -12.69 -21.13 7.19
C ASP A 75 -11.50 -20.32 7.70
N TYR A 76 -11.52 -19.00 7.48
CA TYR A 76 -10.48 -18.04 7.87
C TYR A 76 -11.05 -16.91 8.75
N GLY A 77 -12.32 -16.97 9.16
CA GLY A 77 -12.90 -16.04 10.15
C GLY A 77 -13.33 -14.68 9.62
N ALA A 78 -12.66 -14.11 8.61
CA ALA A 78 -13.18 -12.99 7.79
C ALA A 78 -13.75 -13.45 6.43
N PHE A 79 -13.41 -14.66 5.99
CA PHE A 79 -13.91 -15.29 4.77
C PHE A 79 -13.75 -16.81 4.84
N ALA A 80 -14.40 -17.54 3.92
CA ALA A 80 -14.19 -18.96 3.67
C ALA A 80 -13.66 -19.21 2.26
N LEU A 81 -12.72 -20.16 2.14
CA LEU A 81 -12.46 -20.89 0.90
C LEU A 81 -13.52 -21.99 0.79
N ALA A 82 -14.43 -21.85 -0.17
CA ALA A 82 -15.56 -22.76 -0.34
C ALA A 82 -15.69 -23.24 -1.79
N ARG A 83 -16.22 -24.45 -1.99
CA ARG A 83 -16.57 -24.95 -3.33
C ARG A 83 -18.01 -24.56 -3.64
N ALA A 84 -18.23 -23.82 -4.72
CA ALA A 84 -19.55 -23.36 -5.13
C ALA A 84 -19.73 -23.42 -6.64
N THR A 85 -20.85 -23.98 -7.10
CA THR A 85 -21.26 -23.89 -8.50
C THR A 85 -21.63 -22.45 -8.88
N GLN A 86 -21.56 -22.08 -10.16
CA GLN A 86 -21.99 -20.77 -10.65
C GLN A 86 -23.44 -20.42 -10.26
N GLU A 87 -24.33 -21.41 -10.15
CA GLU A 87 -25.71 -21.21 -9.65
C GLU A 87 -25.75 -20.83 -8.16
N GLN A 88 -24.86 -21.40 -7.34
CA GLN A 88 -24.70 -21.06 -5.92
C GLN A 88 -24.04 -19.69 -5.75
N GLN A 89 -22.99 -19.39 -6.51
CA GLN A 89 -22.32 -18.08 -6.55
C GLN A 89 -23.33 -16.98 -6.93
N ALA A 90 -24.08 -17.15 -8.02
CA ALA A 90 -25.09 -16.20 -8.46
C ALA A 90 -26.23 -16.02 -7.43
N ARG A 91 -26.63 -17.09 -6.73
CA ARG A 91 -27.58 -16.99 -5.60
C ARG A 91 -26.99 -16.19 -4.43
N MET A 92 -25.74 -16.46 -4.06
CA MET A 92 -25.05 -15.76 -2.97
C MET A 92 -24.94 -14.26 -3.27
N LEU A 93 -24.45 -13.89 -4.47
CA LEU A 93 -24.41 -12.51 -4.93
C LEU A 93 -25.80 -11.85 -4.95
N ALA A 94 -26.85 -12.56 -5.42
CA ALA A 94 -28.23 -12.06 -5.42
C ALA A 94 -28.86 -11.90 -4.02
N LEU A 95 -28.28 -12.51 -2.98
CA LEU A 95 -28.62 -12.27 -1.58
C LEU A 95 -27.80 -11.14 -0.94
N GLY A 96 -26.77 -10.64 -1.63
CA GLY A 96 -25.81 -9.68 -1.08
C GLY A 96 -24.73 -10.33 -0.21
N VAL A 97 -24.43 -11.62 -0.42
CA VAL A 97 -23.21 -12.27 0.06
C VAL A 97 -22.06 -11.87 -0.88
N HIS A 98 -20.93 -11.44 -0.33
CA HIS A 98 -19.75 -11.12 -1.13
C HIS A 98 -19.01 -12.41 -1.51
N VAL A 99 -18.89 -12.66 -2.81
CA VAL A 99 -18.18 -13.81 -3.37
C VAL A 99 -17.15 -13.27 -4.37
N SER A 100 -15.90 -13.68 -4.25
CA SER A 100 -14.90 -13.51 -5.29
C SER A 100 -14.57 -14.87 -5.90
N ASP A 101 -14.58 -14.92 -7.22
CA ASP A 101 -13.81 -15.94 -7.93
C ASP A 101 -12.32 -15.76 -7.62
N MET A 102 -11.55 -16.83 -7.78
CA MET A 102 -10.08 -16.76 -7.78
C MET A 102 -9.60 -17.25 -9.15
N PRO A 103 -9.63 -16.42 -10.21
CA PRO A 103 -9.20 -16.84 -11.56
C PRO A 103 -7.76 -17.36 -11.53
N ASP A 104 -6.92 -16.68 -10.76
CA ASP A 104 -5.51 -17.01 -10.60
C ASP A 104 -5.26 -18.35 -9.89
N ARG A 105 -6.23 -18.97 -9.18
CA ARG A 105 -6.04 -20.26 -8.45
C ARG A 105 -5.62 -21.46 -9.32
N THR A 106 -5.69 -21.31 -10.63
CA THR A 106 -5.30 -22.32 -11.63
C THR A 106 -4.16 -21.84 -12.53
N SER A 107 -3.74 -20.58 -12.37
CA SER A 107 -2.65 -19.95 -13.10
C SER A 107 -1.33 -20.15 -12.35
N ILE A 108 -0.19 -20.08 -13.03
CA ILE A 108 1.11 -19.80 -12.41
C ILE A 108 1.77 -18.69 -13.21
N GLY A 109 2.07 -17.58 -12.55
CA GLY A 109 2.81 -16.44 -13.10
C GLY A 109 4.31 -16.55 -12.86
N THR A 110 5.09 -16.20 -13.88
CA THR A 110 6.54 -15.98 -13.87
C THR A 110 6.83 -14.82 -14.84
N ALA A 111 7.91 -14.05 -14.68
CA ALA A 111 8.14 -12.89 -15.57
C ALA A 111 8.44 -13.23 -17.05
N GLN A 112 8.41 -14.51 -17.45
CA GLN A 112 8.45 -14.92 -18.87
C GLN A 112 7.11 -15.42 -19.40
N MET A 113 6.25 -15.97 -18.54
CA MET A 113 5.04 -16.66 -18.96
C MET A 113 4.08 -16.90 -17.80
N THR A 114 2.80 -16.94 -18.16
CA THR A 114 1.68 -17.33 -17.31
C THR A 114 1.01 -18.56 -17.92
N PHE A 115 0.76 -19.62 -17.15
CA PHE A 115 0.15 -20.86 -17.66
C PHE A 115 -0.91 -21.45 -16.71
N ASP A 116 -1.95 -22.05 -17.28
CA ASP A 116 -3.04 -22.70 -16.54
C ASP A 116 -2.71 -24.17 -16.25
N THR A 117 -2.44 -24.48 -14.97
CA THR A 117 -2.03 -25.79 -14.47
C THR A 117 -3.04 -26.90 -14.72
N ARG A 118 -4.33 -26.57 -14.96
CA ARG A 118 -5.36 -27.55 -15.38
C ARG A 118 -5.01 -28.27 -16.69
N ASN A 119 -4.09 -27.71 -17.49
CA ASN A 119 -3.64 -28.27 -18.76
C ASN A 119 -2.29 -29.01 -18.64
N GLY A 120 -1.66 -29.03 -17.45
CA GLY A 120 -0.33 -29.59 -17.21
C GLY A 120 0.80 -28.55 -17.34
N GLU A 121 2.04 -29.02 -17.48
CA GLU A 121 3.16 -28.14 -17.83
C GLU A 121 2.99 -27.60 -19.27
N PRO A 122 3.33 -26.32 -19.54
CA PRO A 122 3.27 -25.75 -20.88
C PRO A 122 4.28 -26.40 -21.84
N GLU A 123 4.15 -26.10 -23.14
CA GLU A 123 5.22 -26.36 -24.09
C GLU A 123 6.34 -25.32 -23.91
N LEU A 124 7.58 -25.82 -23.83
CA LEU A 124 8.77 -25.03 -23.50
C LEU A 124 9.86 -25.27 -24.54
N PRO A 125 10.74 -24.28 -24.82
CA PRO A 125 11.87 -24.47 -25.72
C PRO A 125 12.74 -25.66 -25.32
N GLU A 126 13.17 -26.47 -26.29
CA GLU A 126 14.05 -27.63 -26.08
C GLU A 126 15.35 -27.25 -25.32
N GLY A 127 15.84 -26.02 -25.55
CA GLY A 127 16.96 -25.42 -24.84
C GLY A 127 16.72 -25.09 -23.35
N LEU A 128 15.48 -25.07 -22.87
CA LEU A 128 15.07 -24.60 -21.54
C LEU A 128 14.12 -25.56 -20.77
N ARG A 129 14.04 -26.84 -21.18
CA ARG A 129 13.29 -27.90 -20.47
C ARG A 129 14.19 -29.01 -19.93
N ILE A 130 13.80 -29.65 -18.82
CA ILE A 130 14.33 -30.91 -18.29
C ILE A 130 13.20 -31.92 -18.02
N SER A 131 13.53 -33.21 -17.97
CA SER A 131 12.59 -34.31 -17.64
C SER A 131 12.46 -34.56 -16.14
N ASP A 132 13.55 -34.37 -15.39
CA ASP A 132 13.69 -34.64 -13.97
C ASP A 132 15.01 -34.08 -13.43
N TYR A 133 15.13 -33.97 -12.10
CA TYR A 133 16.35 -33.58 -11.39
C TYR A 133 17.18 -34.80 -10.88
N GLY A 134 16.88 -36.02 -11.36
CA GLY A 134 17.53 -37.24 -10.88
C GLY A 134 17.20 -37.61 -9.42
N GLN A 135 18.11 -38.33 -8.77
CA GLN A 135 17.93 -38.88 -7.42
C GLN A 135 18.27 -37.90 -6.29
N SER A 136 18.99 -36.82 -6.57
CA SER A 136 19.40 -35.78 -5.61
C SER A 136 18.30 -34.77 -5.25
N GLY A 137 17.15 -34.88 -5.91
CA GLY A 137 16.11 -33.87 -5.84
C GLY A 137 16.51 -32.56 -6.51
N GLY A 138 15.60 -31.60 -6.44
CA GLY A 138 15.72 -30.27 -7.02
C GLY A 138 14.46 -29.44 -6.75
N LEU A 139 14.29 -28.35 -7.48
CA LEU A 139 13.24 -27.36 -7.25
C LEU A 139 11.94 -27.71 -7.97
N TYR A 140 10.83 -27.76 -7.25
CA TYR A 140 9.49 -28.00 -7.79
C TYR A 140 8.56 -26.85 -7.41
N ILE A 141 7.59 -26.54 -8.27
CA ILE A 141 6.49 -25.65 -7.91
C ILE A 141 5.37 -26.50 -7.32
N VAL A 142 4.89 -26.13 -6.13
CA VAL A 142 3.70 -26.68 -5.48
C VAL A 142 2.63 -25.60 -5.47
N GLN A 143 1.51 -25.81 -6.18
CA GLN A 143 0.35 -24.92 -6.14
C GLN A 143 -0.71 -25.46 -5.17
N LEU A 144 -1.29 -24.57 -4.37
CA LEU A 144 -2.36 -24.86 -3.42
C LEU A 144 -3.75 -24.50 -4.01
N VAL A 145 -4.82 -25.01 -3.40
CA VAL A 145 -6.21 -24.76 -3.87
C VAL A 145 -6.78 -23.37 -3.52
N GLY A 146 -6.04 -22.55 -2.77
CA GLY A 146 -6.45 -21.21 -2.31
C GLY A 146 -5.47 -20.65 -1.26
N PRO A 147 -5.83 -19.54 -0.56
CA PRO A 147 -4.97 -18.86 0.41
C PRO A 147 -4.36 -19.79 1.45
N ALA A 148 -3.05 -19.66 1.68
CA ALA A 148 -2.32 -20.62 2.49
C ALA A 148 -2.62 -20.46 4.00
N LYS A 149 -2.51 -21.57 4.73
CA LYS A 149 -2.51 -21.60 6.20
C LYS A 149 -1.18 -22.13 6.72
N GLY A 150 -0.73 -21.66 7.88
CA GLY A 150 0.50 -22.17 8.52
C GLY A 150 0.49 -23.69 8.69
N GLU A 151 -0.66 -24.25 9.10
CA GLU A 151 -0.88 -25.70 9.23
C GLU A 151 -0.69 -26.50 7.91
N TRP A 152 -0.83 -25.85 6.74
CA TRP A 152 -0.57 -26.47 5.43
C TRP A 152 0.93 -26.40 5.07
N ILE A 153 1.60 -25.29 5.39
CA ILE A 153 3.05 -25.15 5.19
C ILE A 153 3.79 -26.14 6.09
N GLU A 154 3.44 -26.22 7.38
CA GLU A 154 3.96 -27.22 8.32
C GLU A 154 3.77 -28.65 7.82
N ALA A 155 2.60 -28.96 7.27
CA ALA A 155 2.30 -30.29 6.72
C ALA A 155 3.20 -30.62 5.50
N MET A 156 3.42 -29.67 4.58
CA MET A 156 4.36 -29.88 3.46
C MET A 156 5.79 -30.10 3.97
N SER A 157 6.28 -29.25 4.87
CA SER A 157 7.62 -29.37 5.45
C SER A 157 7.81 -30.70 6.19
N SER A 158 6.77 -31.22 6.86
CA SER A 158 6.81 -32.52 7.54
C SER A 158 7.01 -33.72 6.59
N LEU A 159 6.72 -33.55 5.30
CA LEU A 159 6.92 -34.56 4.26
C LEU A 159 8.26 -34.42 3.51
N GLY A 160 9.12 -33.49 3.93
CA GLY A 160 10.42 -33.23 3.30
C GLY A 160 10.37 -32.22 2.15
N ALA A 161 9.36 -31.35 2.12
CA ALA A 161 9.40 -30.15 1.28
C ALA A 161 10.20 -29.05 1.96
N ASP A 162 11.39 -28.78 1.45
CA ASP A 162 12.21 -27.67 1.91
C ASP A 162 11.75 -26.40 1.16
N VAL A 163 10.76 -25.71 1.71
CA VAL A 163 10.09 -24.55 1.07
C VAL A 163 11.07 -23.38 0.99
N GLN A 164 11.49 -23.04 -0.23
CA GLN A 164 12.50 -22.01 -0.47
C GLN A 164 11.87 -20.62 -0.51
N PHE A 165 10.79 -20.47 -1.28
CA PHE A 165 10.13 -19.18 -1.47
C PHE A 165 8.71 -19.31 -2.07
N HIS A 166 7.93 -18.23 -1.99
CA HIS A 166 6.56 -18.12 -2.52
C HIS A 166 6.55 -17.85 -4.02
N LEU A 167 5.60 -18.44 -4.75
CA LEU A 167 5.20 -17.97 -6.07
C LEU A 167 3.73 -17.53 -6.01
N PRO A 168 3.33 -16.50 -6.77
CA PRO A 168 1.93 -16.08 -6.84
C PRO A 168 0.97 -17.18 -7.27
N SER A 169 -0.33 -16.87 -7.22
CA SER A 169 -1.39 -17.84 -7.52
C SER A 169 -1.40 -19.02 -6.53
N TYR A 170 -1.13 -18.72 -5.25
CA TYR A 170 -1.07 -19.67 -4.12
C TYR A 170 -0.02 -20.77 -4.30
N ALA A 171 1.17 -20.44 -4.78
CA ALA A 171 2.23 -21.39 -5.08
C ALA A 171 3.49 -21.20 -4.23
N TYR A 172 4.34 -22.22 -4.23
CA TYR A 172 5.63 -22.23 -3.54
C TYR A 172 6.67 -22.97 -4.39
N VAL A 173 7.90 -22.47 -4.43
CA VAL A 173 9.04 -23.27 -4.87
C VAL A 173 9.62 -23.98 -3.66
N ALA A 174 9.59 -25.31 -3.69
CA ALA A 174 10.17 -26.15 -2.67
C ALA A 174 11.23 -27.08 -3.27
N ARG A 175 12.35 -27.24 -2.56
CA ARG A 175 13.35 -28.25 -2.89
C ARG A 175 12.86 -29.59 -2.34
N MET A 176 12.75 -30.60 -3.19
CA MET A 176 12.23 -31.92 -2.84
C MET A 176 13.00 -33.04 -3.53
N ASP A 177 13.03 -34.22 -2.91
CA ASP A 177 13.34 -35.47 -3.61
C ASP A 177 12.08 -36.06 -4.29
N LYS A 178 12.24 -37.19 -4.99
CA LYS A 178 11.15 -37.82 -5.74
C LYS A 178 10.06 -38.45 -4.86
N ALA A 179 10.35 -38.77 -3.60
CA ALA A 179 9.38 -39.29 -2.63
C ALA A 179 8.60 -38.15 -1.97
N ALA A 180 9.29 -37.09 -1.53
CA ALA A 180 8.67 -35.87 -1.00
C ALA A 180 7.72 -35.24 -2.02
N LYS A 181 8.14 -35.12 -3.30
CA LYS A 181 7.30 -34.61 -4.40
C LYS A 181 5.96 -35.35 -4.49
N ALA A 182 5.99 -36.69 -4.45
CA ALA A 182 4.79 -37.51 -4.55
C ALA A 182 3.90 -37.40 -3.30
N ALA A 183 4.50 -37.32 -2.11
CA ALA A 183 3.74 -37.18 -0.86
C ALA A 183 3.03 -35.81 -0.75
N VAL A 184 3.66 -34.73 -1.22
CA VAL A 184 3.07 -33.38 -1.25
C VAL A 184 1.97 -33.26 -2.31
N GLU A 185 2.14 -33.91 -3.45
CA GLU A 185 1.11 -34.07 -4.47
C GLU A 185 -0.12 -34.85 -3.94
N ASP A 186 0.07 -35.76 -2.98
CA ASP A 186 -1.01 -36.51 -2.31
C ASP A 186 -1.74 -35.74 -1.19
N LEU A 187 -1.34 -34.51 -0.80
CA LEU A 187 -2.10 -33.66 0.14
C LEU A 187 -3.41 -33.11 -0.46
N GLU A 188 -4.49 -33.01 0.32
CA GLU A 188 -5.82 -32.59 -0.19
C GLU A 188 -5.89 -31.13 -0.64
N PHE A 189 -5.08 -30.25 -0.04
CA PHE A 189 -4.99 -28.83 -0.38
C PHE A 189 -4.03 -28.51 -1.53
N THR A 190 -3.32 -29.51 -2.07
CA THR A 190 -2.46 -29.35 -3.25
C THR A 190 -3.29 -29.41 -4.54
N GLN A 191 -3.18 -28.37 -5.36
CA GLN A 191 -3.81 -28.26 -6.67
C GLN A 191 -2.96 -28.92 -7.76
N TRP A 192 -1.64 -28.70 -7.75
CA TRP A 192 -0.69 -29.18 -8.77
C TRP A 192 0.76 -29.21 -8.25
N VAL A 193 1.59 -30.14 -8.75
CA VAL A 193 3.04 -30.14 -8.48
C VAL A 193 3.85 -30.48 -9.74
N GLY A 194 4.66 -29.53 -10.21
CA GLY A 194 5.48 -29.65 -11.42
C GLY A 194 6.93 -29.22 -11.23
N ILE A 195 7.77 -29.41 -12.25
CA ILE A 195 9.19 -29.08 -12.20
C ILE A 195 9.34 -27.55 -12.27
N TYR A 196 10.20 -26.95 -11.44
CA TYR A 196 10.63 -25.56 -11.65
C TYR A 196 11.63 -25.54 -12.81
N GLN A 197 11.09 -25.50 -14.04
CA GLN A 197 11.81 -25.68 -15.31
C GLN A 197 12.83 -24.55 -15.55
N PRO A 198 13.94 -24.80 -16.28
CA PRO A 198 14.93 -23.77 -16.63
C PRO A 198 14.34 -22.52 -17.30
N ALA A 199 13.27 -22.68 -18.09
CA ALA A 199 12.53 -21.58 -18.71
C ALA A 199 11.94 -20.57 -17.70
N TYR A 200 11.67 -20.99 -16.46
CA TYR A 200 11.13 -20.14 -15.40
C TYR A 200 12.23 -19.40 -14.62
N LYS A 201 13.50 -19.51 -15.05
CA LYS A 201 14.68 -19.02 -14.32
C LYS A 201 15.49 -17.93 -15.06
N LEU A 202 14.90 -17.28 -16.07
CA LEU A 202 15.54 -16.27 -16.92
C LEU A 202 14.73 -14.97 -17.00
N ASN A 203 15.40 -13.81 -16.93
CA ASN A 203 14.79 -12.52 -17.26
C ASN A 203 14.53 -12.37 -18.79
N ALA A 204 13.59 -11.51 -19.18
CA ALA A 204 13.22 -11.26 -20.58
C ALA A 204 14.35 -10.65 -21.42
N TRP A 205 15.30 -9.96 -20.79
CA TRP A 205 16.38 -9.23 -21.44
C TRP A 205 17.74 -9.77 -20.99
N LEU A 206 18.38 -10.56 -21.86
CA LEU A 206 19.68 -11.21 -21.60
C LEU A 206 20.63 -11.09 -22.80
N PRO A 207 21.18 -9.88 -23.07
CA PRO A 207 22.35 -9.73 -23.94
C PRO A 207 23.61 -10.32 -23.27
N ASP A 208 24.63 -10.69 -24.06
CA ASP A 208 25.92 -11.18 -23.54
C ASP A 208 26.55 -10.18 -22.56
N GLY A 209 26.99 -10.64 -21.37
CA GLY A 209 27.46 -9.73 -20.33
C GLY A 209 27.71 -10.38 -18.96
N LYS A 210 27.40 -9.60 -17.91
CA LYS A 210 27.39 -10.05 -16.51
C LYS A 210 25.99 -10.49 -16.11
N PHE A 211 25.90 -11.55 -15.30
CA PHE A 211 24.64 -12.06 -14.76
C PHE A 211 24.78 -12.35 -13.27
N SER A 212 23.74 -12.03 -12.50
CA SER A 212 23.59 -12.49 -11.12
C SER A 212 22.89 -13.85 -11.13
N VAL A 213 23.30 -14.76 -10.25
CA VAL A 213 22.74 -16.11 -10.12
C VAL A 213 22.40 -16.37 -8.67
N ALA A 214 21.11 -16.50 -8.35
CA ALA A 214 20.64 -16.85 -7.00
C ALA A 214 20.46 -18.37 -6.88
N MET A 215 20.90 -18.95 -5.76
CA MET A 215 20.86 -20.38 -5.44
C MET A 215 20.34 -20.60 -4.01
N CYS A 216 19.59 -21.67 -3.75
CA CYS A 216 19.24 -22.01 -2.37
C CYS A 216 20.47 -22.49 -1.58
N ASP A 217 20.48 -22.31 -0.25
CA ASP A 217 21.38 -23.11 0.60
C ASP A 217 20.88 -24.56 0.67
N SER A 218 21.78 -25.51 0.43
CA SER A 218 21.42 -26.93 0.38
C SER A 218 22.68 -27.81 0.46
N PRO A 219 22.53 -29.11 0.79
CA PRO A 219 23.64 -30.06 0.76
C PRO A 219 24.34 -30.22 -0.61
N THR A 220 23.75 -29.74 -1.72
CA THR A 220 24.33 -29.82 -3.07
C THR A 220 24.84 -28.48 -3.61
N THR A 221 24.60 -27.35 -2.94
CA THR A 221 24.88 -26.01 -3.50
C THR A 221 26.37 -25.81 -3.84
N ALA A 222 27.29 -26.39 -3.06
CA ALA A 222 28.72 -26.39 -3.40
C ALA A 222 29.04 -27.08 -4.75
N SER A 223 28.31 -28.15 -5.12
CA SER A 223 28.43 -28.81 -6.43
C SER A 223 27.70 -28.05 -7.54
N THR A 224 26.65 -27.31 -7.21
CA THR A 224 26.02 -26.35 -8.14
C THR A 224 26.99 -25.21 -8.48
N ILE A 225 27.75 -24.68 -7.51
CA ILE A 225 28.80 -23.67 -7.75
C ILE A 225 29.94 -24.24 -8.62
N GLU A 226 30.39 -25.48 -8.39
CA GLU A 226 31.34 -26.15 -9.30
C GLU A 226 30.77 -26.28 -10.73
N GLY A 227 29.46 -26.57 -10.86
CA GLY A 227 28.73 -26.61 -12.12
C GLY A 227 28.70 -25.27 -12.87
N LEU A 228 28.52 -24.13 -12.17
CA LEU A 228 28.57 -22.80 -12.78
C LEU A 228 29.93 -22.51 -13.44
N GLY A 229 31.03 -22.99 -12.84
CA GLY A 229 32.38 -22.87 -13.39
C GLY A 229 32.61 -23.64 -14.71
N ALA A 230 31.69 -24.53 -15.09
CA ALA A 230 31.72 -25.23 -16.37
C ALA A 230 31.00 -24.50 -17.52
N CYS A 231 30.17 -23.49 -17.23
CA CYS A 231 29.39 -22.75 -18.23
C CYS A 231 29.60 -21.22 -18.22
N ALA A 232 30.28 -20.68 -17.21
CA ALA A 232 30.57 -19.25 -17.10
C ALA A 232 31.90 -18.97 -16.40
N THR A 233 32.42 -17.75 -16.56
CA THR A 233 33.49 -17.25 -15.70
C THR A 233 32.84 -16.71 -14.43
N ILE A 234 33.02 -17.40 -13.31
CA ILE A 234 32.63 -16.88 -11.99
C ILE A 234 33.52 -15.68 -11.65
N LEU A 235 32.89 -14.54 -11.33
CA LEU A 235 33.55 -13.32 -10.89
C LEU A 235 33.54 -13.19 -9.36
N ASP A 236 32.43 -13.58 -8.72
CA ASP A 236 32.24 -13.51 -7.26
C ASP A 236 31.20 -14.54 -6.77
N THR A 237 31.24 -14.89 -5.49
CA THR A 237 30.28 -15.80 -4.81
C THR A 237 30.11 -15.42 -3.33
N SER A 238 28.88 -15.29 -2.86
CA SER A 238 28.55 -14.89 -1.48
C SER A 238 27.37 -15.69 -0.90
N TYR A 239 27.40 -15.96 0.41
CA TYR A 239 26.25 -16.44 1.17
C TYR A 239 25.52 -15.25 1.81
N GLN A 240 24.18 -15.28 1.84
CA GLN A 240 23.31 -14.26 2.42
C GLN A 240 22.61 -14.80 3.67
N GLU A 241 23.10 -14.42 4.85
CA GLU A 241 22.56 -14.89 6.14
C GLU A 241 21.08 -14.48 6.36
N SER A 242 20.66 -13.34 5.80
CA SER A 242 19.29 -12.81 5.89
C SER A 242 18.24 -13.57 5.06
N THR A 243 18.65 -14.51 4.19
CA THR A 243 17.72 -15.30 3.34
C THR A 243 18.02 -16.80 3.28
N GLY A 244 19.17 -17.27 3.76
CA GLY A 244 19.57 -18.66 3.57
C GLY A 244 19.86 -19.03 2.11
N ARG A 245 20.39 -18.08 1.32
CA ARG A 245 20.70 -18.27 -0.11
C ARG A 245 22.15 -17.98 -0.45
N HIS A 246 22.64 -18.53 -1.55
CA HIS A 246 23.95 -18.22 -2.13
C HIS A 246 23.77 -17.47 -3.44
N ASP A 247 24.43 -16.33 -3.58
CA ASP A 247 24.44 -15.53 -4.81
C ASP A 247 25.83 -15.65 -5.49
N ALA A 248 25.85 -15.69 -6.82
CA ALA A 248 27.07 -15.67 -7.62
C ALA A 248 26.99 -14.65 -8.75
N LEU A 249 28.06 -13.88 -8.95
CA LEU A 249 28.21 -12.99 -10.11
C LEU A 249 29.02 -13.73 -11.17
N ILE A 250 28.46 -13.89 -12.37
CA ILE A 250 29.11 -14.59 -13.49
C ILE A 250 29.24 -13.68 -14.72
N SER A 251 30.18 -14.01 -15.61
CA SER A 251 30.34 -13.40 -16.93
C SER A 251 30.36 -14.50 -17.99
N THR A 252 29.47 -14.40 -18.98
CA THR A 252 29.30 -15.42 -20.04
C THR A 252 28.47 -14.87 -21.21
N ASP A 253 28.23 -15.69 -22.23
CA ASP A 253 27.23 -15.42 -23.28
C ASP A 253 25.85 -15.97 -22.89
N ILE A 254 24.80 -15.63 -23.66
CA ILE A 254 23.43 -16.09 -23.39
C ILE A 254 23.30 -17.62 -23.27
N SER A 255 24.15 -18.41 -23.95
CA SER A 255 24.09 -19.88 -23.87
C SER A 255 24.68 -20.43 -22.57
N GLY A 256 25.68 -19.75 -22.00
CA GLY A 256 26.19 -20.07 -20.66
C GLY A 256 25.20 -19.69 -19.56
N ALA A 257 24.46 -18.59 -19.71
CA ALA A 257 23.37 -18.23 -18.81
C ALA A 257 22.24 -19.26 -18.84
N TRP A 258 21.85 -19.75 -20.03
CA TRP A 258 20.88 -20.85 -20.16
C TRP A 258 21.39 -22.16 -19.54
N ALA A 259 22.68 -22.47 -19.66
CA ALA A 259 23.26 -23.66 -19.03
C ALA A 259 23.20 -23.59 -17.49
N ALA A 260 23.43 -22.42 -16.88
CA ALA A 260 23.36 -22.22 -15.43
C ALA A 260 21.98 -22.57 -14.84
N THR A 261 20.88 -22.16 -15.51
CA THR A 261 19.51 -22.44 -15.04
C THR A 261 19.14 -23.93 -14.91
N ARG A 262 19.89 -24.81 -15.58
CA ARG A 262 19.67 -26.26 -15.54
C ARG A 262 20.23 -26.93 -14.28
N LEU A 263 21.00 -26.22 -13.46
CA LEU A 263 21.57 -26.76 -12.23
C LEU A 263 20.50 -26.92 -11.13
N PRO A 264 20.61 -27.91 -10.22
CA PRO A 264 19.51 -28.29 -9.32
C PRO A 264 19.09 -27.21 -8.33
N ASP A 265 20.07 -26.46 -7.82
CA ASP A 265 19.88 -25.51 -6.72
C ASP A 265 19.80 -24.04 -7.19
N VAL A 266 19.94 -23.78 -8.50
CA VAL A 266 19.78 -22.43 -9.07
C VAL A 266 18.30 -22.05 -9.09
N LEU A 267 17.99 -20.95 -8.41
CA LEU A 267 16.68 -20.32 -8.35
C LEU A 267 16.46 -19.39 -9.56
N TRP A 268 17.46 -18.57 -9.89
CA TRP A 268 17.31 -17.47 -10.86
C TRP A 268 18.61 -17.09 -11.57
N VAL A 269 18.50 -16.56 -12.79
CA VAL A 269 19.57 -15.88 -13.52
C VAL A 269 19.05 -14.55 -14.11
N SER A 270 19.55 -13.44 -13.57
CA SER A 270 19.24 -12.05 -13.93
C SER A 270 20.40 -11.42 -14.71
N GLN A 271 20.12 -10.47 -15.62
CA GLN A 271 21.17 -9.55 -16.07
C GLN A 271 21.64 -8.71 -14.87
N HIS A 272 22.94 -8.64 -14.65
CA HIS A 272 23.52 -7.72 -13.66
C HIS A 272 23.60 -6.32 -14.29
N VAL A 273 22.84 -5.37 -13.75
CA VAL A 273 22.72 -4.00 -14.29
C VAL A 273 23.62 -3.04 -13.48
N GLU A 274 24.40 -2.23 -14.18
CA GLU A 274 25.28 -1.21 -13.58
C GLU A 274 24.54 0.16 -13.53
N PRO A 275 24.38 0.81 -12.36
CA PRO A 275 23.59 2.06 -12.24
C PRO A 275 24.16 3.35 -12.90
N ALA A 276 23.31 4.38 -13.08
CA ALA A 276 23.60 5.71 -13.67
C ALA A 276 22.98 6.92 -12.89
N LEU A 277 23.12 8.18 -13.38
CA LEU A 277 23.04 9.47 -12.64
C LEU A 277 22.42 10.68 -13.45
N ASP A 278 21.63 11.61 -12.84
CA ASP A 278 20.94 12.82 -13.43
C ASP A 278 20.53 13.90 -12.32
N ASP A 279 20.16 15.21 -12.53
CA ASP A 279 20.37 16.29 -11.46
C ASP A 279 19.29 17.50 -11.18
N GLU A 280 19.38 18.52 -10.23
CA GLU A 280 18.28 19.25 -9.36
C GLU A 280 18.20 20.82 -8.92
N THR A 281 17.05 21.38 -8.41
CA THR A 281 16.77 22.62 -7.54
C THR A 281 15.63 22.47 -6.48
N SER A 282 14.48 21.91 -6.88
CA SER A 282 13.10 22.45 -6.86
C SER A 282 12.35 22.60 -5.53
N SER A 283 13.06 22.74 -4.40
CA SER A 283 12.52 22.70 -3.04
C SER A 283 11.26 23.53 -2.76
N GLU A 284 11.04 24.64 -3.47
CA GLU A 284 9.91 25.55 -3.17
C GLU A 284 8.54 25.01 -3.63
N ILE A 285 8.49 24.16 -4.65
CA ILE A 285 7.23 23.59 -5.18
C ILE A 285 6.65 22.59 -4.18
N VAL A 286 7.48 21.67 -3.68
CA VAL A 286 7.08 20.63 -2.72
C VAL A 286 6.73 21.18 -1.33
N GLY A 287 7.25 22.38 -1.00
CA GLY A 287 6.85 23.18 0.15
C GLY A 287 5.50 23.89 0.02
N GLY A 288 4.90 23.91 -1.18
CA GLY A 288 3.54 24.39 -1.43
C GLY A 288 3.38 25.92 -1.47
N ILE A 289 4.39 26.69 -1.90
CA ILE A 289 4.36 28.17 -1.91
C ILE A 289 4.21 28.70 -3.35
N TRP A 290 3.12 28.29 -4.00
CA TRP A 290 2.79 28.65 -5.38
C TRP A 290 1.31 29.01 -5.51
N ALA A 291 0.98 29.84 -6.50
CA ALA A 291 -0.38 30.27 -6.79
C ALA A 291 -0.55 30.50 -8.30
N ALA A 292 -1.51 29.81 -8.92
CA ALA A 292 -1.56 29.67 -10.38
C ALA A 292 -0.18 29.29 -10.94
N ASP A 293 0.31 28.16 -10.44
CA ASP A 293 1.47 27.40 -10.92
C ASP A 293 2.82 28.15 -10.83
N THR A 294 2.78 29.37 -10.27
CA THR A 294 3.91 30.29 -10.10
C THR A 294 4.31 30.33 -8.62
N PRO A 295 5.56 29.98 -8.27
CA PRO A 295 6.10 30.21 -6.92
C PRO A 295 6.08 31.69 -6.55
N TYR A 296 5.61 32.03 -5.35
CA TYR A 296 5.50 33.42 -4.88
C TYR A 296 6.24 33.69 -3.55
N GLY A 297 7.03 32.72 -3.10
CA GLY A 297 7.81 32.81 -1.86
C GLY A 297 8.80 33.97 -1.80
N GLY A 298 9.15 34.34 -0.57
CA GLY A 298 10.36 35.11 -0.28
C GLY A 298 11.46 34.21 0.29
N PRO A 299 12.72 34.70 0.37
CA PRO A 299 13.85 33.96 0.93
C PRO A 299 13.55 33.27 2.27
N GLY A 300 13.66 31.94 2.29
CA GLY A 300 13.44 31.11 3.49
C GLY A 300 11.97 30.93 3.89
N SER A 301 11.02 31.17 2.99
CA SER A 301 9.59 31.13 3.30
C SER A 301 9.06 29.73 3.65
N TYR A 302 9.54 28.64 3.02
CA TYR A 302 9.10 27.27 3.38
C TYR A 302 9.47 26.90 4.82
N VAL A 303 10.73 27.14 5.21
CA VAL A 303 11.24 26.92 6.58
C VAL A 303 10.39 27.66 7.63
N ASN A 304 9.98 28.90 7.32
CA ASN A 304 9.25 29.77 8.26
C ASN A 304 7.71 29.61 8.21
N LEU A 305 7.13 29.11 7.11
CA LEU A 305 5.66 28.94 6.98
C LEU A 305 5.17 27.58 7.47
N GLN A 306 6.00 26.54 7.38
CA GLN A 306 5.70 25.23 8.00
C GLN A 306 6.28 25.12 9.41
N GLY A 307 7.46 25.71 9.67
CA GLY A 307 8.16 25.60 10.96
C GLY A 307 8.94 24.29 11.13
N TRP A 308 9.05 23.47 10.07
CA TRP A 308 9.73 22.17 10.07
C TRP A 308 10.87 22.16 9.05
N ASN A 309 11.99 21.53 9.42
CA ASN A 309 13.28 21.70 8.77
C ASN A 309 14.15 20.43 8.74
N GLY A 310 13.62 19.30 9.24
CA GLY A 310 14.35 18.02 9.34
C GLY A 310 15.30 17.87 10.54
N GLU A 311 15.21 18.73 11.55
CA GLU A 311 15.96 18.60 12.81
C GLU A 311 15.76 17.21 13.47
N ASP A 312 16.80 16.71 14.13
CA ASP A 312 16.94 15.34 14.66
C ASP A 312 16.83 14.19 13.64
N VAL A 313 16.89 14.47 12.34
CA VAL A 313 16.99 13.44 11.27
C VAL A 313 18.36 13.48 10.59
N VAL A 314 18.99 12.31 10.43
CA VAL A 314 20.10 12.10 9.51
C VAL A 314 19.55 11.44 8.25
N VAL A 315 19.93 11.97 7.09
CA VAL A 315 19.66 11.39 5.77
C VAL A 315 20.97 10.86 5.22
N SER A 316 21.01 9.61 4.78
CA SER A 316 22.12 9.11 3.98
C SER A 316 21.89 9.40 2.50
N VAL A 317 22.95 9.78 1.80
CA VAL A 317 22.97 10.01 0.35
C VAL A 317 24.00 9.04 -0.25
N ALA A 318 23.52 8.05 -0.99
CA ALA A 318 24.34 6.99 -1.57
C ALA A 318 24.63 7.30 -3.04
N ASP A 319 25.85 7.74 -3.35
CA ASP A 319 26.14 8.48 -4.59
C ASP A 319 27.65 8.58 -4.94
N THR A 320 28.08 9.57 -5.72
CA THR A 320 29.47 9.83 -6.17
C THR A 320 30.39 10.39 -5.09
N GLY A 321 29.84 10.79 -3.93
CA GLY A 321 30.53 11.32 -2.77
C GLY A 321 29.80 12.50 -2.14
N LEU A 322 30.47 13.25 -1.26
CA LEU A 322 29.97 14.52 -0.74
C LEU A 322 31.11 15.53 -0.55
N SER A 323 31.15 16.54 -1.42
CA SER A 323 32.08 17.67 -1.39
C SER A 323 33.55 17.21 -1.33
N ASP A 324 34.40 17.81 -0.48
CA ASP A 324 35.80 17.37 -0.29
C ASP A 324 35.98 16.17 0.65
N GLY A 325 34.90 15.49 1.06
CA GLY A 325 35.00 14.26 1.86
C GLY A 325 35.49 14.46 3.29
N THR A 326 35.31 15.65 3.86
CA THR A 326 35.75 15.97 5.23
C THR A 326 34.59 16.37 6.16
N THR A 327 34.78 16.19 7.46
CA THR A 327 33.87 16.67 8.52
C THR A 327 34.65 17.35 9.64
N PRO A 328 34.04 18.29 10.41
CA PRO A 328 32.80 19.02 10.16
C PRO A 328 33.05 20.43 9.60
N THR A 329 34.31 20.80 9.31
CA THR A 329 34.77 22.16 8.98
C THR A 329 35.50 22.29 7.63
N GLY A 330 35.43 21.26 6.80
CA GLY A 330 35.58 21.37 5.35
C GLY A 330 34.28 20.94 4.67
N GLY A 331 34.27 20.88 3.33
CA GLY A 331 33.07 20.68 2.53
C GLY A 331 32.32 21.98 2.21
N HIS A 332 31.19 21.85 1.53
CA HIS A 332 30.38 22.97 1.10
C HIS A 332 29.75 23.72 2.29
N LEU A 333 29.82 25.06 2.26
CA LEU A 333 29.47 25.93 3.39
C LEU A 333 28.03 25.80 3.87
N ASP A 334 27.10 25.42 2.99
CA ASP A 334 25.68 25.27 3.34
C ASP A 334 25.36 24.02 4.15
N PHE A 335 26.22 23.00 4.16
CA PHE A 335 26.09 21.87 5.08
C PHE A 335 26.60 22.25 6.46
N GLY A 336 27.77 22.91 6.51
CA GLY A 336 28.48 23.22 7.75
C GLY A 336 28.71 21.96 8.59
N ASN A 337 28.56 22.08 9.91
CA ASN A 337 28.83 20.98 10.84
C ASN A 337 27.86 19.78 10.77
N ARG A 338 26.92 19.74 9.81
CA ARG A 338 25.83 18.74 9.76
C ARG A 338 26.15 17.47 8.95
N VAL A 339 27.35 17.37 8.38
CA VAL A 339 27.82 16.09 7.81
C VAL A 339 28.36 15.23 8.96
N THR A 340 27.72 14.09 9.24
CA THR A 340 28.09 13.19 10.35
C THR A 340 29.29 12.31 10.01
N GLY A 341 29.47 12.01 8.72
CA GLY A 341 30.58 11.24 8.18
C GLY A 341 30.25 10.65 6.81
N GLY A 342 31.01 9.63 6.42
CA GLY A 342 30.70 8.84 5.23
C GLY A 342 31.57 7.60 5.08
N THR A 343 31.12 6.68 4.24
CA THR A 343 31.80 5.44 3.85
C THR A 343 32.00 5.42 2.34
N ALA A 344 33.11 4.83 1.88
CA ALA A 344 33.41 4.63 0.47
C ALA A 344 33.51 3.13 0.16
N TYR A 345 33.05 2.72 -1.03
CA TYR A 345 32.85 1.30 -1.37
C TYR A 345 33.75 0.83 -2.54
N GLY A 346 33.97 -0.48 -2.60
CA GLY A 346 34.80 -1.13 -3.61
C GLY A 346 36.26 -0.72 -3.51
N SER A 347 36.79 -0.10 -4.58
CA SER A 347 38.19 0.37 -4.63
C SER A 347 38.39 1.80 -4.12
N LEU A 348 37.34 2.47 -3.64
CA LEU A 348 37.39 3.86 -3.20
C LEU A 348 37.85 3.96 -1.73
N THR A 349 38.74 4.91 -1.43
CA THR A 349 39.33 5.10 -0.10
C THR A 349 38.84 6.36 0.62
N THR A 350 38.05 7.19 -0.05
CA THR A 350 37.60 8.52 0.37
C THR A 350 36.20 8.78 -0.17
N TRP A 351 35.34 9.42 0.62
CA TRP A 351 33.96 9.77 0.22
C TRP A 351 33.84 11.19 -0.38
N GLU A 352 34.96 11.79 -0.79
CA GLU A 352 35.01 13.03 -1.58
C GLU A 352 34.36 12.85 -2.97
N ASP A 353 33.83 13.93 -3.54
CA ASP A 353 33.05 13.89 -4.78
C ASP A 353 33.76 14.59 -5.94
N GLY A 354 34.52 13.83 -6.73
CA GLY A 354 35.10 14.28 -7.99
C GLY A 354 34.16 14.26 -9.20
N HIS A 355 32.86 13.98 -9.01
CA HIS A 355 31.85 13.98 -10.09
C HIS A 355 30.92 15.21 -10.03
N GLY A 356 30.40 15.54 -8.84
CA GLY A 356 29.53 16.68 -8.53
C GLY A 356 28.13 16.26 -8.07
N HIS A 357 27.60 15.18 -8.65
CA HIS A 357 26.23 14.70 -8.49
C HIS A 357 25.86 14.38 -7.03
N GLY A 358 26.69 13.64 -6.29
CA GLY A 358 26.40 13.29 -4.90
C GLY A 358 26.40 14.49 -3.93
N THR A 359 27.30 15.46 -4.16
CA THR A 359 27.24 16.75 -3.46
C THR A 359 25.94 17.47 -3.77
N HIS A 360 25.56 17.45 -5.05
CA HIS A 360 24.40 18.13 -5.56
C HIS A 360 23.11 17.57 -4.96
N CYS A 361 22.92 16.23 -4.98
CA CYS A 361 21.88 15.46 -4.27
C CYS A 361 21.74 15.91 -2.82
N ALA A 362 22.86 15.89 -2.09
CA ALA A 362 22.89 16.23 -0.67
C ALA A 362 22.52 17.70 -0.41
N GLY A 363 22.80 18.58 -1.39
CA GLY A 363 22.34 19.95 -1.44
C GLY A 363 20.82 20.07 -1.25
N ILE A 364 20.02 19.36 -2.03
CA ILE A 364 18.55 19.54 -1.96
C ILE A 364 17.92 18.72 -0.84
N VAL A 365 18.58 17.66 -0.38
CA VAL A 365 18.21 17.05 0.90
C VAL A 365 18.33 18.10 2.01
N ALA A 366 19.50 18.75 2.19
CA ALA A 366 19.78 19.46 3.44
C ALA A 366 20.65 20.74 3.40
N ALA A 367 21.12 21.28 2.27
CA ALA A 367 21.87 22.54 2.28
C ALA A 367 21.01 23.72 2.80
N CYS A 368 21.59 24.57 3.65
CA CYS A 368 20.83 25.63 4.32
C CYS A 368 20.65 26.90 3.47
N GLY A 369 21.59 27.21 2.57
CA GLY A 369 21.61 28.40 1.69
C GLY A 369 21.77 29.76 2.39
N TRP A 370 21.13 29.96 3.55
CA TRP A 370 21.07 31.25 4.26
C TRP A 370 22.18 31.43 5.30
N THR A 371 22.49 30.38 6.07
CA THR A 371 23.53 30.42 7.12
C THR A 371 24.92 30.00 6.64
N GLY A 372 25.01 29.35 5.48
CA GLY A 372 26.25 28.98 4.81
C GLY A 372 26.77 30.11 3.90
N THR A 373 26.37 30.12 2.63
CA THR A 373 26.86 31.14 1.67
C THR A 373 26.09 32.46 1.74
N GLY A 374 24.77 32.41 2.00
CA GLY A 374 23.85 33.55 1.91
C GLY A 374 23.57 34.05 0.48
N VAL A 375 23.95 33.26 -0.55
CA VAL A 375 23.85 33.65 -1.98
C VAL A 375 22.40 33.67 -2.45
N LYS A 376 22.10 34.61 -3.36
CA LYS A 376 20.73 34.91 -3.80
C LYS A 376 20.55 34.95 -5.31
N TYR A 377 19.32 34.65 -5.73
CA TYR A 377 18.89 34.55 -7.13
C TYR A 377 17.44 35.03 -7.31
N GLY A 378 17.06 35.34 -8.55
CA GLY A 378 15.74 35.83 -8.93
C GLY A 378 15.42 37.27 -8.45
N ALA A 379 14.36 37.87 -9.01
CA ALA A 379 13.87 39.18 -8.59
C ALA A 379 13.35 39.17 -7.13
N THR A 380 12.87 38.01 -6.69
CA THR A 380 12.35 37.66 -5.36
C THR A 380 13.44 37.41 -4.30
N ASN A 381 14.71 37.31 -4.68
CA ASN A 381 15.86 37.13 -3.78
C ASN A 381 15.87 35.80 -3.00
N TYR A 382 15.49 34.69 -3.66
CA TYR A 382 15.58 33.31 -3.13
C TYR A 382 17.01 32.93 -2.72
N TYR A 383 17.16 31.97 -1.81
CA TYR A 383 18.47 31.37 -1.52
C TYR A 383 18.81 30.30 -2.54
N VAL A 384 20.03 30.33 -3.06
CA VAL A 384 20.49 29.32 -4.03
C VAL A 384 20.83 28.02 -3.29
N GLY A 385 20.43 26.87 -3.85
CA GLY A 385 20.71 25.55 -3.29
C GLY A 385 20.17 25.32 -1.87
N ALA A 386 19.04 25.93 -1.52
CA ALA A 386 18.38 25.68 -0.23
C ALA A 386 17.52 24.39 -0.30
N GLY A 387 17.95 23.35 0.40
CA GLY A 387 17.30 22.04 0.42
C GLY A 387 16.03 21.97 1.28
N VAL A 388 15.24 20.93 1.08
CA VAL A 388 13.92 20.74 1.71
C VAL A 388 14.04 20.56 3.23
N ALA A 389 15.11 19.92 3.72
CA ALA A 389 15.38 19.71 5.14
C ALA A 389 16.68 20.45 5.61
N PRO A 390 16.69 21.80 5.65
CA PRO A 390 17.90 22.59 5.85
C PRO A 390 18.49 22.55 7.27
N SER A 391 17.91 21.75 8.18
CA SER A 391 18.47 21.41 9.50
C SER A 391 18.76 19.91 9.67
N ALA A 392 18.39 19.05 8.72
CA ALA A 392 18.77 17.64 8.75
C ALA A 392 20.29 17.48 8.68
N SER A 393 20.79 16.33 9.13
CA SER A 393 22.19 15.95 9.00
C SER A 393 22.40 14.98 7.84
N LEU A 394 23.62 14.89 7.33
CA LEU A 394 23.98 14.12 6.13
C LEU A 394 25.01 13.05 6.44
N TYR A 395 24.83 11.86 5.88
CA TYR A 395 25.83 10.78 5.86
C TYR A 395 26.11 10.38 4.41
N SER A 396 27.37 10.35 3.98
CA SER A 396 27.73 10.06 2.58
C SER A 396 28.05 8.58 2.37
N GLN A 397 27.47 7.94 1.35
CA GLN A 397 27.81 6.57 0.96
C GLN A 397 28.32 6.54 -0.48
N ARG A 398 29.64 6.63 -0.65
CA ARG A 398 30.27 6.77 -1.96
C ARG A 398 30.37 5.42 -2.69
N ILE A 399 29.47 5.19 -3.63
CA ILE A 399 29.36 3.97 -4.45
C ILE A 399 29.71 4.19 -5.94
N PHE A 400 30.00 5.43 -6.36
CA PHE A 400 30.51 5.73 -7.69
C PHE A 400 31.86 6.46 -7.63
N ASN A 401 32.71 6.22 -8.63
CA ASN A 401 33.98 6.94 -8.79
C ASN A 401 33.79 8.32 -9.45
N ASP A 402 34.87 9.09 -9.60
CA ASP A 402 34.85 10.44 -10.19
C ASP A 402 34.28 10.50 -11.63
N TYR A 403 34.18 9.37 -12.33
CA TYR A 403 33.64 9.24 -13.69
C TYR A 403 32.17 8.81 -13.71
N GLY A 404 31.49 8.76 -12.56
CA GLY A 404 30.12 8.27 -12.45
C GLY A 404 30.00 6.77 -12.72
N SER A 405 31.12 6.03 -12.70
CA SER A 405 31.10 4.57 -12.90
C SER A 405 30.94 3.86 -11.55
N TYR A 406 30.07 2.87 -11.50
CA TYR A 406 29.73 2.13 -10.29
C TYR A 406 30.93 1.36 -9.71
N THR A 407 31.11 1.46 -8.40
CA THR A 407 32.09 0.70 -7.60
C THR A 407 31.49 0.23 -6.26
N GLY A 408 30.15 0.21 -6.13
CA GLY A 408 29.44 -0.20 -4.92
C GLY A 408 29.39 -1.72 -4.72
N PRO A 409 28.55 -2.20 -3.79
CA PRO A 409 28.35 -3.63 -3.53
C PRO A 409 27.91 -4.43 -4.77
N SER A 410 28.57 -5.56 -5.02
CA SER A 410 28.21 -6.54 -6.06
C SER A 410 27.60 -7.84 -5.51
N THR A 411 27.44 -7.93 -4.18
CA THR A 411 27.03 -9.14 -3.45
C THR A 411 26.07 -8.80 -2.32
N ALA A 412 25.23 -9.77 -1.91
CA ALA A 412 24.26 -9.61 -0.84
C ALA A 412 24.88 -9.09 0.47
N SER A 413 25.93 -9.73 0.97
CA SER A 413 26.61 -9.30 2.20
C SER A 413 27.29 -7.93 2.09
N GLY A 414 27.59 -7.48 0.86
CA GLY A 414 27.99 -6.11 0.59
C GLY A 414 26.82 -5.12 0.70
N TRP A 415 25.62 -5.49 0.25
CA TRP A 415 24.40 -4.70 0.43
C TRP A 415 23.95 -4.67 1.90
N ASP A 416 23.97 -5.81 2.59
CA ASP A 416 23.74 -5.89 4.04
C ASP A 416 24.67 -4.90 4.78
N THR A 417 25.97 -4.96 4.47
CA THR A 417 26.99 -4.04 5.01
C THR A 417 26.72 -2.58 4.64
N PHE A 418 26.23 -2.30 3.43
CA PHE A 418 25.93 -0.95 2.95
C PHE A 418 24.75 -0.33 3.72
N PHE A 419 23.65 -1.05 3.92
CA PHE A 419 22.52 -0.55 4.72
C PHE A 419 22.85 -0.45 6.21
N GLN A 420 23.62 -1.39 6.76
CA GLN A 420 24.12 -1.32 8.15
C GLN A 420 25.01 -0.08 8.38
N ASN A 421 25.84 0.30 7.41
CA ASN A 421 26.65 1.53 7.51
C ASN A 421 25.80 2.80 7.50
N ALA A 422 24.70 2.85 6.74
CA ALA A 422 23.75 3.96 6.77
C ALA A 422 23.21 4.16 8.19
N TYR A 423 22.70 3.08 8.78
CA TYR A 423 22.13 3.06 10.13
C TYR A 423 23.16 3.36 11.21
N ALA A 424 24.38 2.81 11.11
CA ALA A 424 25.49 3.14 12.00
C ALA A 424 25.95 4.61 11.88
N GLY A 425 25.77 5.23 10.71
CA GLY A 425 25.91 6.68 10.49
C GLY A 425 24.77 7.54 11.09
N GLY A 426 23.76 6.89 11.68
CA GLY A 426 22.58 7.50 12.29
C GLY A 426 21.40 7.73 11.33
N ALA A 427 21.48 7.25 10.08
CA ALA A 427 20.49 7.52 9.05
C ALA A 427 19.11 6.95 9.40
N TYR A 428 18.08 7.75 9.13
CA TYR A 428 16.66 7.33 9.18
C TYR A 428 16.00 7.40 7.80
N VAL A 429 16.57 8.18 6.88
CA VAL A 429 16.16 8.25 5.47
C VAL A 429 17.39 7.92 4.61
N HIS A 430 17.19 7.25 3.48
CA HIS A 430 18.23 6.78 2.58
C HIS A 430 17.88 7.16 1.14
N SER A 431 18.70 8.02 0.52
CA SER A 431 18.43 8.65 -0.78
C SER A 431 19.33 8.09 -1.88
N ASN A 432 18.70 7.64 -2.98
CA ASN A 432 19.33 6.83 -4.02
C ASN A 432 18.98 7.41 -5.39
N SER A 433 19.80 8.39 -5.79
CA SER A 433 19.64 9.18 -7.01
C SER A 433 20.20 8.44 -8.24
N TRP A 434 19.95 7.14 -8.32
CA TRP A 434 20.53 6.25 -9.31
C TRP A 434 19.65 5.02 -9.54
N GLY A 435 19.81 4.39 -10.69
CA GLY A 435 19.17 3.13 -11.01
C GLY A 435 19.73 2.48 -12.27
N GLY A 436 19.33 1.23 -12.50
CA GLY A 436 19.62 0.46 -13.71
C GLY A 436 18.32 0.15 -14.46
N TYR A 437 18.32 0.32 -15.79
CA TYR A 437 17.14 0.00 -16.60
C TYR A 437 16.86 -1.51 -16.58
N SER A 438 15.77 -1.89 -15.92
CA SER A 438 15.21 -3.26 -15.87
C SER A 438 13.90 -3.39 -16.65
N GLY A 439 13.30 -2.27 -17.08
CA GLY A 439 12.01 -2.26 -17.80
C GLY A 439 10.87 -2.82 -16.94
N GLY A 440 10.69 -2.26 -15.73
CA GLY A 440 9.66 -2.68 -14.76
C GLY A 440 9.77 -4.12 -14.23
N GLY A 441 10.79 -4.88 -14.63
CA GLY A 441 11.10 -6.17 -14.04
C GLY A 441 11.73 -6.03 -12.64
N TYR A 442 11.20 -6.76 -11.67
CA TYR A 442 11.70 -6.82 -10.29
C TYR A 442 12.89 -7.80 -10.18
N ILE A 443 14.05 -7.31 -9.72
CA ILE A 443 15.34 -8.02 -9.72
C ILE A 443 16.02 -8.00 -8.34
N ASP A 444 17.18 -8.66 -8.22
CA ASP A 444 17.88 -8.87 -6.94
C ASP A 444 18.17 -7.57 -6.16
N LEU A 445 18.38 -6.45 -6.86
CA LEU A 445 18.60 -5.14 -6.26
C LEU A 445 17.32 -4.61 -5.58
N ASP A 446 16.14 -4.81 -6.17
CA ASP A 446 14.86 -4.45 -5.54
C ASP A 446 14.61 -5.29 -4.27
N ILE A 447 15.01 -6.56 -4.31
CA ILE A 447 14.94 -7.47 -3.16
C ILE A 447 15.82 -6.98 -2.01
N TYR A 448 17.07 -6.60 -2.27
CA TYR A 448 17.94 -6.07 -1.21
C TYR A 448 17.38 -4.78 -0.60
N TYR A 449 16.70 -3.93 -1.38
CA TYR A 449 16.02 -2.76 -0.84
C TYR A 449 14.78 -3.11 -0.02
N ASP A 450 13.90 -3.99 -0.52
CA ASP A 450 12.69 -4.39 0.19
C ASP A 450 13.00 -5.11 1.52
N GLN A 451 14.14 -5.80 1.62
CA GLN A 451 14.68 -6.42 2.85
C GLN A 451 15.18 -5.41 3.89
N HIS A 452 15.76 -4.28 3.44
CA HIS A 452 16.46 -3.35 4.32
C HIS A 452 15.68 -2.06 4.62
N VAL A 453 14.55 -1.80 3.95
CA VAL A 453 13.50 -0.99 4.57
C VAL A 453 13.03 -1.71 5.84
N ARG A 454 12.78 -0.97 6.92
CA ARG A 454 12.43 -1.46 8.28
C ARG A 454 13.52 -2.23 9.04
N ASP A 455 14.22 -3.18 8.43
CA ASP A 455 15.11 -4.13 9.13
C ASP A 455 16.57 -4.05 8.64
N CYS A 456 17.07 -2.83 8.40
CA CYS A 456 18.36 -2.56 7.75
C CYS A 456 19.63 -3.12 8.44
N ALA A 457 19.51 -3.71 9.63
CA ALA A 457 20.62 -4.27 10.38
C ALA A 457 20.20 -5.51 11.21
N ALA A 458 19.50 -6.46 10.58
CA ALA A 458 18.82 -7.63 11.17
C ALA A 458 19.58 -8.47 12.24
N SER A 459 20.91 -8.37 12.35
CA SER A 459 21.67 -8.89 13.50
C SER A 459 21.47 -8.09 14.80
N THR A 460 20.72 -7.00 14.76
CA THR A 460 20.42 -6.06 15.85
C THR A 460 19.00 -6.27 16.34
N ALA A 461 18.80 -6.33 17.66
CA ALA A 461 17.47 -6.59 18.21
C ALA A 461 16.51 -5.39 18.05
N GLY A 462 15.25 -5.68 17.71
CA GLY A 462 14.23 -4.68 17.36
C GLY A 462 14.23 -4.36 15.87
N GLN A 463 13.46 -3.35 15.47
CA GLN A 463 13.45 -2.83 14.09
C GLN A 463 14.52 -1.75 13.92
N GLN A 464 15.05 -1.60 12.70
CA GLN A 464 15.99 -0.53 12.33
C GLN A 464 15.42 0.27 11.15
N PRO A 465 14.37 1.09 11.37
CA PRO A 465 13.63 1.73 10.30
C PRO A 465 14.47 2.71 9.49
N LEU A 466 14.66 2.36 8.21
CA LEU A 466 15.31 3.17 7.19
C LEU A 466 14.30 3.45 6.06
N VAL A 467 13.98 4.73 5.82
CA VAL A 467 13.06 5.16 4.76
C VAL A 467 13.83 5.25 3.44
N ALA A 468 13.72 4.23 2.59
CA ALA A 468 14.35 4.24 1.28
C ALA A 468 13.57 5.10 0.27
N THR A 469 14.29 5.98 -0.41
CA THR A 469 13.82 6.81 -1.53
C THR A 469 14.71 6.52 -2.74
N ALA A 470 14.13 6.34 -3.92
CA ALA A 470 14.87 6.10 -5.16
C ALA A 470 14.25 6.79 -6.37
N SER A 471 15.07 7.15 -7.34
CA SER A 471 14.63 7.67 -8.63
C SER A 471 13.99 6.62 -9.52
N ALA A 472 12.91 6.98 -10.23
CA ALA A 472 12.28 6.11 -11.22
C ALA A 472 13.15 5.81 -12.46
N GLY A 473 14.11 6.69 -12.78
CA GLY A 473 14.98 6.60 -13.95
C GLY A 473 14.58 7.56 -15.07
N ASN A 474 15.51 7.79 -16.01
CA ASN A 474 15.38 8.76 -17.10
C ASN A 474 15.09 8.10 -18.48
N SER A 475 14.30 7.02 -18.51
CA SER A 475 14.01 6.23 -19.74
C SER A 475 12.61 6.47 -20.35
N GLY A 476 11.90 7.50 -19.90
CA GLY A 476 10.60 7.91 -20.44
C GLY A 476 10.64 8.51 -21.87
N PRO A 477 9.49 8.92 -22.42
CA PRO A 477 8.15 8.92 -21.84
C PRO A 477 7.37 7.62 -22.13
N SER A 478 8.05 6.53 -22.53
CA SER A 478 7.38 5.25 -22.79
C SER A 478 6.91 4.63 -21.47
N ALA A 479 5.78 3.92 -21.51
CA ALA A 479 5.33 3.07 -20.40
C ALA A 479 6.28 1.87 -20.18
N ASN A 480 6.28 1.33 -18.97
CA ASN A 480 7.15 0.24 -18.51
C ASN A 480 8.66 0.54 -18.71
N THR A 481 9.13 1.61 -18.07
CA THR A 481 10.54 2.05 -18.14
C THR A 481 11.18 2.35 -16.80
N VAL A 482 10.51 2.07 -15.68
CA VAL A 482 11.09 2.20 -14.33
C VAL A 482 12.26 1.23 -14.18
N GLY A 483 13.29 1.65 -13.45
CA GLY A 483 14.51 0.89 -13.21
C GLY A 483 14.77 0.62 -11.73
N SER A 484 15.35 -0.54 -11.44
CA SER A 484 15.78 -0.94 -10.10
C SER A 484 16.87 0.01 -9.54
N PRO A 485 16.82 0.43 -8.25
CA PRO A 485 15.98 -0.06 -7.14
C PRO A 485 14.57 0.52 -7.08
N GLY A 486 14.15 1.34 -8.05
CA GLY A 486 12.82 1.95 -8.12
C GLY A 486 11.67 0.97 -8.29
N ASN A 487 11.95 -0.30 -8.60
CA ASN A 487 10.93 -1.33 -8.78
C ASN A 487 10.57 -2.01 -7.44
N GLY A 488 11.31 -1.74 -6.35
CA GLY A 488 11.02 -2.24 -5.00
C GLY A 488 9.68 -1.75 -4.42
N LYS A 489 8.98 -2.63 -3.69
CA LYS A 489 7.65 -2.36 -3.09
C LYS A 489 7.71 -1.38 -1.92
N ASN A 490 8.74 -1.53 -1.09
CA ASN A 490 8.91 -0.79 0.17
C ASN A 490 9.63 0.57 -0.05
N VAL A 491 10.35 0.70 -1.16
CA VAL A 491 10.96 1.95 -1.61
C VAL A 491 9.87 2.98 -1.98
N ILE A 492 10.14 4.26 -1.69
CA ILE A 492 9.38 5.38 -2.25
C ILE A 492 10.05 5.78 -3.56
N THR A 493 9.46 5.36 -4.69
CA THR A 493 10.00 5.61 -6.03
C THR A 493 9.49 6.94 -6.57
N VAL A 494 10.39 7.75 -7.11
CA VAL A 494 10.13 9.16 -7.43
C VAL A 494 10.33 9.46 -8.91
N GLY A 495 9.25 9.86 -9.59
CA GLY A 495 9.32 10.43 -10.94
C GLY A 495 9.47 11.95 -10.93
N SER A 496 9.71 12.54 -12.10
CA SER A 496 10.03 13.97 -12.25
C SER A 496 8.87 14.74 -12.88
N THR A 497 8.44 15.83 -12.24
CA THR A 497 7.74 16.95 -12.90
C THR A 497 8.75 17.96 -13.45
N ASP A 498 8.31 18.88 -14.29
CA ASP A 498 9.06 20.08 -14.63
C ASP A 498 9.04 21.09 -13.45
N ASN A 499 10.04 21.95 -13.38
CA ASN A 499 10.18 22.99 -12.36
C ASN A 499 9.65 24.35 -12.88
N TYR A 500 9.90 25.46 -12.16
CA TYR A 500 9.52 26.81 -12.60
C TYR A 500 10.74 27.78 -12.65
N HIS A 501 11.54 27.67 -13.72
CA HIS A 501 12.70 28.51 -14.00
C HIS A 501 12.74 28.95 -15.48
N LEU A 502 11.91 29.93 -15.82
CA LEU A 502 11.71 30.45 -17.19
C LEU A 502 13.01 30.96 -17.88
N ASP A 503 14.07 31.23 -17.12
CA ASP A 503 15.37 31.70 -17.59
C ASP A 503 16.48 30.63 -17.64
N ALA A 504 16.25 29.40 -17.15
CA ALA A 504 17.28 28.35 -17.04
C ALA A 504 17.99 28.01 -18.37
N ALA A 505 17.28 28.05 -19.49
CA ALA A 505 17.84 27.88 -20.84
C ALA A 505 18.90 28.95 -21.22
N SER A 506 19.06 30.00 -20.41
CA SER A 506 20.12 31.02 -20.54
C SER A 506 21.44 30.59 -19.89
N TYR A 507 21.45 29.54 -19.07
CA TYR A 507 22.54 29.20 -18.16
C TYR A 507 23.34 27.93 -18.49
N GLY A 508 22.90 27.13 -19.47
CA GLY A 508 23.66 25.96 -19.94
C GLY A 508 22.84 24.69 -20.08
N ASP A 509 21.64 24.64 -19.49
CA ASP A 509 20.68 23.57 -19.79
C ASP A 509 20.36 23.58 -21.29
N THR A 510 20.88 22.56 -21.97
CA THR A 510 20.94 22.45 -23.42
C THR A 510 20.75 21.00 -23.87
N GLU A 511 19.97 20.20 -23.12
CA GLU A 511 19.64 18.83 -23.54
C GLU A 511 19.05 18.87 -24.96
N SER A 512 19.69 18.14 -25.88
CA SER A 512 19.68 18.51 -27.30
C SER A 512 18.44 18.03 -28.05
N GLY A 513 17.26 18.57 -27.70
CA GLY A 513 16.00 18.26 -28.38
C GLY A 513 14.77 19.09 -27.98
N LEU A 514 14.65 19.56 -26.72
CA LEU A 514 13.36 20.02 -26.17
C LEU A 514 13.46 21.38 -25.43
N PRO A 515 13.17 22.51 -26.10
CA PRO A 515 13.07 23.81 -25.43
C PRO A 515 11.72 23.98 -24.71
N GLY A 516 11.75 24.33 -23.42
CA GLY A 516 10.57 24.64 -22.60
C GLY A 516 10.22 23.53 -21.60
N ARG A 517 11.06 23.36 -20.57
CA ARG A 517 10.95 22.30 -19.53
C ARG A 517 10.88 22.85 -18.10
N ALA A 518 10.52 24.12 -17.94
CA ALA A 518 10.61 24.81 -16.66
C ALA A 518 9.58 25.95 -16.50
N ASP A 519 8.38 25.75 -17.05
CA ASP A 519 7.29 26.72 -17.08
C ASP A 519 5.95 26.21 -16.49
N ASN A 520 5.85 24.91 -16.17
CA ASN A 520 4.67 24.34 -15.52
C ASN A 520 5.06 23.27 -14.48
N ILE A 521 4.73 23.54 -13.22
CA ILE A 521 5.00 22.64 -12.09
C ILE A 521 4.20 21.33 -12.14
N ASP A 522 3.06 21.33 -12.84
CA ASP A 522 2.13 20.20 -12.96
C ASP A 522 2.41 19.32 -14.21
N HIS A 523 3.45 19.58 -15.00
CA HIS A 523 3.81 18.79 -16.19
C HIS A 523 4.81 17.68 -15.82
N ILE A 524 4.59 16.43 -16.25
CA ILE A 524 5.51 15.30 -16.01
C ILE A 524 6.65 15.33 -17.02
N ALA A 525 7.88 15.50 -16.52
CA ALA A 525 9.07 15.65 -17.33
C ALA A 525 9.22 14.51 -18.35
N SER A 526 9.48 14.88 -19.60
CA SER A 526 9.50 13.95 -20.75
C SER A 526 10.47 12.76 -20.62
N TYR A 527 11.58 12.90 -19.89
CA TYR A 527 12.52 11.80 -19.62
C TYR A 527 12.08 10.90 -18.46
N SER A 528 11.16 11.36 -17.59
CA SER A 528 10.79 10.61 -16.38
C SER A 528 10.28 9.24 -16.79
N SER A 529 10.90 8.18 -16.27
CA SER A 529 10.42 6.83 -16.47
C SER A 529 8.99 6.68 -15.96
N ARG A 530 8.24 5.82 -16.64
CA ARG A 530 6.80 5.60 -16.42
C ARG A 530 6.58 4.11 -16.14
N GLY A 531 5.68 3.80 -15.21
CA GLY A 531 5.14 2.45 -15.04
C GLY A 531 4.11 2.10 -16.12
N LEU A 532 3.19 1.17 -15.87
CA LEU A 532 3.19 0.25 -14.73
C LEU A 532 4.38 -0.72 -14.82
N GLU A 533 4.67 -1.41 -13.72
CA GLU A 533 5.68 -2.48 -13.66
C GLU A 533 5.28 -3.71 -14.51
N ASP A 534 6.19 -4.67 -14.71
CA ASP A 534 5.88 -5.95 -15.38
C ASP A 534 4.78 -6.74 -14.66
N ASP A 535 4.62 -6.52 -13.35
CA ASP A 535 3.52 -7.05 -12.53
C ASP A 535 2.39 -6.04 -12.26
N THR A 536 2.26 -5.03 -13.13
CA THR A 536 1.17 -4.04 -13.14
C THR A 536 1.03 -3.14 -11.90
N ARG A 537 2.00 -3.17 -10.98
CA ARG A 537 2.04 -2.21 -9.85
C ARG A 537 2.18 -0.76 -10.33
N ILE A 538 1.63 0.14 -9.51
CA ILE A 538 1.71 1.59 -9.71
C ILE A 538 3.12 2.07 -9.31
N LYS A 539 3.90 2.46 -10.32
CA LYS A 539 5.19 3.15 -10.16
C LYS A 539 5.28 4.32 -11.18
N PRO A 540 5.94 5.45 -10.84
CA PRO A 540 6.49 5.82 -9.53
C PRO A 540 5.41 5.87 -8.44
N ASP A 541 5.78 5.95 -7.16
CA ASP A 541 4.79 6.11 -6.07
C ASP A 541 4.24 7.54 -6.03
N ILE A 542 5.12 8.52 -6.23
CA ILE A 542 4.83 9.96 -6.26
C ILE A 542 5.83 10.66 -7.21
N VAL A 543 5.58 11.94 -7.48
CA VAL A 543 6.54 12.80 -8.21
C VAL A 543 7.01 14.00 -7.40
N ALA A 544 8.16 14.52 -7.79
CA ALA A 544 8.67 15.83 -7.38
C ALA A 544 9.33 16.51 -8.61
N PRO A 545 9.60 17.81 -8.61
CA PRO A 545 10.08 18.50 -9.81
C PRO A 545 11.58 18.32 -10.02
N GLY A 546 12.04 18.02 -11.23
CA GLY A 546 13.44 17.68 -11.49
C GLY A 546 14.01 18.22 -12.81
N SER A 547 13.31 19.11 -13.53
CA SER A 547 13.81 19.71 -14.79
C SER A 547 14.38 21.12 -14.60
N ALA A 548 15.47 21.44 -15.31
CA ALA A 548 16.11 22.75 -15.42
C ALA A 548 16.44 23.43 -14.07
N VAL A 549 17.43 22.86 -13.37
CA VAL A 549 17.30 22.75 -11.90
C VAL A 549 18.71 22.87 -11.22
N LEU A 550 18.87 23.75 -10.19
CA LEU A 550 20.10 24.29 -9.54
C LEU A 550 20.35 23.95 -8.03
N SER A 551 21.47 23.29 -7.68
CA SER A 551 21.91 22.98 -6.28
C SER A 551 23.43 23.14 -6.06
N THR A 552 23.97 22.69 -4.93
CA THR A 552 25.36 22.86 -4.45
C THR A 552 26.40 22.09 -5.28
N HIS A 553 27.45 22.79 -5.69
CA HIS A 553 28.60 22.26 -6.42
C HIS A 553 29.66 21.67 -5.46
N SER A 554 30.34 20.59 -5.88
CA SER A 554 31.39 19.93 -5.08
C SER A 554 32.63 20.82 -4.87
N SER A 555 32.97 21.09 -3.60
CA SER A 555 34.21 21.80 -3.23
C SER A 555 35.50 21.10 -3.65
N HIS A 556 35.44 19.80 -4.02
CA HIS A 556 36.58 19.06 -4.55
C HIS A 556 36.89 19.42 -6.01
N ILE A 557 35.92 19.90 -6.78
CA ILE A 557 36.05 20.10 -8.23
C ILE A 557 36.55 21.52 -8.54
N PRO A 558 37.72 21.68 -9.21
CA PRO A 558 38.25 23.00 -9.55
C PRO A 558 37.66 23.53 -10.86
N GLY A 559 36.41 24.01 -10.83
CA GLY A 559 35.71 24.60 -11.97
C GLY A 559 34.48 23.80 -12.39
N VAL A 560 34.18 23.73 -13.68
CA VAL A 560 32.98 23.00 -14.15
C VAL A 560 33.07 21.50 -13.83
N SER A 561 31.97 20.95 -13.33
CA SER A 561 31.79 19.50 -13.09
C SER A 561 31.42 18.78 -14.41
N LYS A 562 30.72 17.64 -14.29
CA LYS A 562 30.12 16.88 -15.42
C LYS A 562 28.62 17.15 -15.59
N LEU A 563 28.05 18.01 -14.76
CA LEU A 563 26.65 18.43 -14.75
C LEU A 563 26.42 19.59 -15.75
N TYR A 564 25.16 19.99 -16.01
CA TYR A 564 24.85 20.83 -17.19
C TYR A 564 25.35 22.30 -17.10
N GLY A 565 25.70 22.82 -15.92
CA GLY A 565 26.60 23.99 -15.85
C GLY A 565 26.65 24.76 -14.52
N LEU A 566 27.82 25.32 -14.19
CA LEU A 566 28.00 26.20 -13.03
C LEU A 566 27.10 27.44 -13.07
N TYR A 567 26.50 27.78 -11.93
CA TYR A 567 25.84 29.05 -11.70
C TYR A 567 26.87 30.20 -11.68
N SER A 568 26.68 31.17 -12.57
CA SER A 568 27.61 32.27 -12.83
C SER A 568 27.70 33.31 -11.70
N GLY A 569 27.00 33.13 -10.57
CA GLY A 569 26.99 34.06 -9.44
C GLY A 569 28.26 33.99 -8.59
N ASP A 570 28.64 32.80 -8.15
CA ASP A 570 29.79 32.60 -7.26
C ASP A 570 30.59 31.30 -7.50
N GLY A 571 30.12 30.40 -8.38
CA GLY A 571 30.76 29.11 -8.67
C GLY A 571 30.62 28.05 -7.58
N ARG A 572 29.67 28.20 -6.63
CA ARG A 572 29.36 27.19 -5.60
C ARG A 572 28.09 26.39 -5.85
N TYR A 573 27.43 26.62 -6.98
CA TYR A 573 26.18 25.96 -7.34
C TYR A 573 26.19 25.62 -8.84
N GLU A 574 25.40 24.63 -9.26
CA GLU A 574 25.31 24.19 -10.65
C GLU A 574 23.96 23.58 -11.04
N TRP A 575 23.65 23.66 -12.34
CA TRP A 575 22.38 23.27 -12.96
C TRP A 575 22.45 21.89 -13.63
N CYS A 576 21.32 21.18 -13.69
CA CYS A 576 21.12 19.98 -14.50
C CYS A 576 19.62 19.64 -14.72
N SER A 577 19.26 18.34 -14.88
CA SER A 577 17.89 17.78 -14.83
C SER A 577 17.87 16.26 -14.58
N GLY A 578 16.88 15.71 -13.86
CA GLY A 578 16.70 14.26 -13.68
C GLY A 578 15.69 13.75 -12.65
N THR A 579 15.24 12.48 -12.79
CA THR A 579 14.47 11.75 -11.75
C THR A 579 15.31 11.34 -10.55
N SER A 580 16.60 11.06 -10.77
CA SER A 580 17.67 11.06 -9.77
C SER A 580 17.55 12.21 -8.78
N MET A 581 16.96 13.31 -9.23
CA MET A 581 16.96 14.55 -8.49
C MET A 581 15.56 15.05 -8.12
N ALA A 582 14.48 14.59 -8.76
CA ALA A 582 13.18 14.55 -8.06
C ALA A 582 13.26 13.75 -6.73
N ASN A 583 14.10 12.71 -6.66
CA ASN A 583 14.30 11.86 -5.49
C ASN A 583 14.77 12.58 -4.18
N PRO A 584 15.86 13.37 -4.14
CA PRO A 584 16.32 14.10 -2.96
C PRO A 584 15.32 15.11 -2.39
N HIS A 585 14.38 15.68 -3.16
CA HIS A 585 13.22 16.37 -2.54
C HIS A 585 12.48 15.45 -1.60
N VAL A 586 12.11 14.25 -2.08
CA VAL A 586 11.32 13.29 -1.33
C VAL A 586 12.10 12.75 -0.14
N ALA A 587 13.42 12.61 -0.25
CA ALA A 587 14.27 12.30 0.90
C ALA A 587 14.28 13.44 1.96
N GLY A 588 14.40 14.70 1.53
CA GLY A 588 14.28 15.85 2.43
C GLY A 588 12.85 16.02 2.99
N GLY A 589 11.83 15.73 2.20
CA GLY A 589 10.41 15.72 2.58
C GLY A 589 10.12 14.64 3.60
N ALA A 590 10.64 13.43 3.40
CA ALA A 590 10.62 12.35 4.38
C ALA A 590 11.31 12.77 5.68
N ALA A 591 12.47 13.45 5.63
CA ALA A 591 13.13 13.97 6.83
C ALA A 591 12.29 15.05 7.55
N VAL A 592 11.63 15.95 6.82
CA VAL A 592 10.66 16.91 7.38
C VAL A 592 9.48 16.20 8.03
N VAL A 593 8.91 15.17 7.39
CA VAL A 593 7.79 14.36 7.93
C VAL A 593 8.22 13.56 9.17
N THR A 594 9.39 12.90 9.16
CA THR A 594 9.96 12.19 10.31
C THR A 594 10.20 13.13 11.49
N SER A 595 10.76 14.32 11.25
CA SER A 595 11.00 15.34 12.28
C SER A 595 9.66 15.84 12.87
N TRP A 596 8.73 16.28 12.01
CA TRP A 596 7.37 16.69 12.39
C TRP A 596 6.64 15.63 13.22
N TYR A 597 6.64 14.38 12.77
CA TYR A 597 5.96 13.29 13.46
C TYR A 597 6.63 12.96 14.80
N SER A 598 7.97 12.97 14.86
CA SER A 598 8.73 12.77 16.11
C SER A 598 8.41 13.81 17.17
N THR A 599 8.27 15.09 16.80
CA THR A 599 7.92 16.15 17.76
C THR A 599 6.46 16.11 18.18
N ASN A 600 5.53 15.74 17.29
CA ASN A 600 4.08 15.76 17.59
C ASN A 600 3.56 14.48 18.25
N PHE A 601 4.20 13.32 18.01
CA PHE A 601 3.77 12.01 18.53
C PHE A 601 4.80 11.33 19.46
N GLY A 602 5.98 11.94 19.65
CA GLY A 602 6.99 11.49 20.62
C GLY A 602 7.86 10.32 20.16
N GLN A 603 7.68 9.83 18.93
CA GLN A 603 8.46 8.76 18.31
C GLN A 603 8.58 9.00 16.80
N LYS A 604 9.64 8.50 16.15
CA LYS A 604 9.74 8.56 14.69
C LYS A 604 8.78 7.56 14.03
N PRO A 605 8.16 7.90 12.88
CA PRO A 605 7.17 7.07 12.18
C PRO A 605 7.82 5.94 11.39
N MET A 606 7.15 4.80 11.27
CA MET A 606 7.63 3.68 10.44
C MET A 606 7.72 4.07 8.96
N PRO A 607 8.55 3.40 8.14
CA PRO A 607 8.68 3.72 6.72
C PRO A 607 7.36 3.67 5.95
N ALA A 608 6.49 2.71 6.28
CA ALA A 608 5.13 2.63 5.75
C ALA A 608 4.29 3.87 6.08
N MET A 609 4.42 4.45 7.29
CA MET A 609 3.70 5.67 7.68
C MET A 609 4.26 6.91 6.96
N VAL A 610 5.57 7.00 6.73
CA VAL A 610 6.14 8.08 5.90
C VAL A 610 5.62 7.99 4.46
N LYS A 611 5.65 6.79 3.85
CA LYS A 611 5.09 6.54 2.51
C LYS A 611 3.58 6.83 2.44
N ALA A 612 2.80 6.39 3.43
CA ALA A 612 1.36 6.65 3.52
C ALA A 612 1.04 8.15 3.65
N LEU A 613 1.77 8.91 4.46
CA LEU A 613 1.55 10.35 4.61
C LEU A 613 1.84 11.10 3.31
N LEU A 614 2.94 10.75 2.63
CA LEU A 614 3.32 11.39 1.37
C LEU A 614 2.30 11.09 0.26
N VAL A 615 1.95 9.82 0.05
CA VAL A 615 0.90 9.38 -0.90
C VAL A 615 -0.46 10.02 -0.60
N ASN A 616 -0.92 9.96 0.65
CA ASN A 616 -2.23 10.52 1.01
C ASN A 616 -2.28 12.05 0.86
N SER A 617 -1.16 12.74 1.11
CA SER A 617 -1.06 14.20 0.95
C SER A 617 -0.91 14.68 -0.50
N ALA A 618 -0.47 13.80 -1.41
CA ALA A 618 -0.05 14.16 -2.77
C ALA A 618 -1.13 14.92 -3.57
N ALA A 619 -0.65 15.78 -4.47
CA ALA A 619 -1.44 16.58 -5.39
C ALA A 619 -1.39 15.97 -6.79
N ASP A 620 -2.54 15.46 -7.24
CA ASP A 620 -2.92 15.15 -8.62
C ASP A 620 -2.45 16.27 -9.57
N VAL A 621 -1.73 15.94 -10.66
CA VAL A 621 -1.21 16.88 -11.67
C VAL A 621 -1.74 16.59 -13.08
N GLU A 622 -1.23 17.26 -14.13
CA GLU A 622 -1.70 17.23 -15.53
C GLU A 622 -3.22 17.16 -15.76
N THR A 623 -3.77 15.94 -15.76
CA THR A 623 -5.19 15.63 -15.88
C THR A 623 -5.59 14.65 -14.80
N SER A 624 -6.57 15.01 -13.98
CA SER A 624 -7.04 14.20 -12.84
C SER A 624 -7.47 12.79 -13.23
N ASP A 625 -6.53 11.84 -13.14
CA ASP A 625 -6.73 10.42 -13.46
C ASP A 625 -5.95 9.45 -12.54
N ILE A 626 -5.33 9.94 -11.45
CA ILE A 626 -4.63 9.10 -10.47
C ILE A 626 -5.48 7.96 -9.89
N PRO A 627 -4.87 6.80 -9.56
CA PRO A 627 -3.44 6.48 -9.76
C PRO A 627 -3.10 6.15 -11.21
N ASN A 628 -1.95 6.63 -11.69
CA ASN A 628 -1.47 6.38 -13.04
C ASN A 628 0.05 6.07 -13.06
N GLY A 629 0.54 5.50 -14.18
CA GLY A 629 1.96 5.16 -14.34
C GLY A 629 2.90 6.33 -14.66
N ASN A 630 2.39 7.57 -14.74
CA ASN A 630 3.20 8.78 -15.00
C ASN A 630 3.61 9.47 -13.69
N GLU A 631 2.64 9.64 -12.78
CA GLU A 631 2.81 10.40 -11.53
C GLU A 631 2.64 9.57 -10.26
N GLY A 632 2.19 8.32 -10.38
CA GLY A 632 1.79 7.50 -9.25
C GLY A 632 0.52 8.03 -8.60
N TRP A 633 0.67 8.50 -7.37
CA TRP A 633 -0.37 9.16 -6.57
C TRP A 633 -0.31 10.70 -6.63
N GLY A 634 0.59 11.26 -7.46
CA GLY A 634 0.73 12.69 -7.71
C GLY A 634 1.97 13.30 -7.07
N ARG A 635 2.08 14.63 -7.16
CA ARG A 635 3.24 15.39 -6.67
C ARG A 635 3.24 15.53 -5.15
N MET A 636 4.42 15.38 -4.52
CA MET A 636 4.60 15.60 -3.08
C MET A 636 4.13 17.00 -2.64
N TYR A 637 3.28 17.04 -1.60
CA TYR A 637 2.72 18.29 -1.07
C TYR A 637 2.70 18.28 0.48
N LEU A 638 3.81 18.72 1.07
CA LEU A 638 4.04 18.67 2.52
C LEU A 638 3.00 19.42 3.39
N PRO A 639 2.40 20.58 2.98
CA PRO A 639 1.49 21.33 3.85
C PRO A 639 0.27 20.54 4.37
N ARG A 640 -0.26 19.59 3.58
CA ARG A 640 -1.36 18.70 4.00
C ARG A 640 -0.96 17.72 5.12
N ILE A 641 0.34 17.51 5.34
CA ILE A 641 0.87 16.70 6.45
C ILE A 641 1.14 17.58 7.68
N THR A 642 1.94 18.64 7.48
CA THR A 642 2.55 19.43 8.57
C THR A 642 1.66 20.52 9.13
N ASN A 643 0.73 21.07 8.33
CA ASN A 643 -0.21 22.13 8.73
C ASN A 643 -1.59 21.91 8.08
N PRO A 644 -2.28 20.79 8.38
CA PRO A 644 -3.56 20.47 7.77
C PRO A 644 -4.68 21.41 8.24
N THR A 645 -5.50 21.88 7.30
CA THR A 645 -6.70 22.69 7.53
C THR A 645 -7.90 21.89 8.06
N VAL A 646 -7.79 20.57 8.04
CA VAL A 646 -8.80 19.60 8.46
C VAL A 646 -8.17 18.60 9.44
N ASP A 647 -8.98 17.75 10.07
CA ASP A 647 -8.45 16.69 10.95
C ASP A 647 -7.94 15.53 10.10
N VAL A 648 -6.94 14.81 10.63
CA VAL A 648 -6.28 13.70 9.95
C VAL A 648 -6.02 12.59 10.97
N VAL A 649 -6.71 11.46 10.84
CA VAL A 649 -6.46 10.27 11.66
C VAL A 649 -5.22 9.55 11.12
N ARG A 650 -4.37 9.08 12.03
CA ARG A 650 -3.14 8.33 11.70
C ARG A 650 -3.03 7.15 12.64
N LYS A 651 -2.74 5.96 12.10
CA LYS A 651 -2.48 4.73 12.85
C LYS A 651 -1.20 4.11 12.29
N ASP A 652 -0.15 4.04 13.11
CA ASP A 652 1.15 3.47 12.74
C ASP A 652 1.28 2.12 13.45
N ALA A 653 1.42 1.03 12.69
CA ALA A 653 1.40 -0.37 13.17
C ALA A 653 0.30 -0.68 14.23
N PRO A 654 -0.99 -0.40 13.99
CA PRO A 654 -2.03 -0.50 15.02
C PRO A 654 -2.43 -1.93 15.41
N LYS A 655 -2.17 -2.91 14.54
CA LYS A 655 -2.43 -4.33 14.74
C LYS A 655 -1.54 -5.14 13.81
N LEU A 656 -1.02 -6.26 14.32
CA LEU A 656 -0.43 -7.35 13.53
C LEU A 656 -1.57 -8.22 12.97
N LEU A 657 -1.61 -8.44 11.66
CA LEU A 657 -2.66 -9.20 10.97
C LEU A 657 -2.10 -10.51 10.41
N LYS A 658 -2.80 -11.63 10.64
CA LYS A 658 -2.53 -12.94 10.00
C LYS A 658 -3.55 -13.21 8.90
N THR A 659 -3.36 -14.22 8.06
CA THR A 659 -4.37 -14.58 7.02
C THR A 659 -5.74 -14.83 7.67
N GLY A 660 -6.74 -14.02 7.27
CA GLY A 660 -8.10 -14.05 7.83
C GLY A 660 -8.38 -13.01 8.92
N ASP A 661 -7.38 -12.29 9.43
CA ASP A 661 -7.60 -11.15 10.33
C ASP A 661 -8.18 -9.93 9.60
N SER A 662 -8.81 -9.06 10.39
CA SER A 662 -9.05 -7.68 9.98
C SER A 662 -8.76 -6.67 11.11
N TYR A 663 -8.70 -5.40 10.73
CA TYR A 663 -8.72 -4.23 11.62
C TYR A 663 -9.80 -3.27 11.13
N SER A 664 -10.71 -2.86 12.02
CA SER A 664 -11.78 -1.91 11.72
C SER A 664 -11.55 -0.59 12.47
N LEU A 665 -11.70 0.54 11.77
CA LEU A 665 -11.61 1.89 12.31
C LEU A 665 -12.83 2.72 11.88
N ASN A 666 -13.57 3.22 12.86
CA ASN A 666 -14.76 4.05 12.61
C ASN A 666 -14.38 5.53 12.62
N VAL A 667 -14.66 6.23 11.52
CA VAL A 667 -14.38 7.67 11.33
C VAL A 667 -15.62 8.47 10.92
N SER A 668 -15.54 9.79 11.03
CA SER A 668 -16.42 10.73 10.32
C SER A 668 -15.57 11.80 9.62
N TYR A 669 -16.07 12.41 8.55
CA TYR A 669 -15.33 13.50 7.89
C TYR A 669 -15.34 14.78 8.75
N HIS A 670 -14.32 15.63 8.66
CA HIS A 670 -14.32 16.94 9.36
C HIS A 670 -15.19 17.95 8.59
N GLY A 671 -14.84 18.29 7.35
CA GLY A 671 -15.56 19.30 6.55
C GLY A 671 -15.87 18.82 5.14
N ALA A 672 -17.09 19.08 4.65
CA ALA A 672 -17.53 18.66 3.30
C ALA A 672 -16.93 19.49 2.13
N ALA A 673 -15.92 20.32 2.41
CA ALA A 673 -15.21 21.13 1.41
C ALA A 673 -14.01 20.39 0.78
N GLU A 674 -13.46 19.41 1.48
CA GLU A 674 -12.35 18.54 1.02
C GLU A 674 -12.87 17.10 0.86
N PRO A 675 -12.28 16.27 -0.01
CA PRO A 675 -12.59 14.83 -0.07
C PRO A 675 -12.16 14.13 1.23
N LEU A 676 -12.73 12.96 1.51
CA LEU A 676 -12.22 12.04 2.55
C LEU A 676 -11.18 11.13 1.88
N LYS A 677 -9.89 11.36 2.15
CA LYS A 677 -8.80 10.56 1.56
C LYS A 677 -8.28 9.56 2.58
N ILE A 678 -8.54 8.27 2.38
CA ILE A 678 -8.02 7.17 3.19
C ILE A 678 -6.91 6.45 2.39
N SER A 679 -5.80 6.13 3.03
CA SER A 679 -4.69 5.36 2.45
C SER A 679 -4.14 4.36 3.47
N VAL A 680 -3.87 3.14 2.99
CA VAL A 680 -3.18 2.07 3.70
C VAL A 680 -1.89 1.76 2.95
N VAL A 681 -0.78 1.64 3.69
CA VAL A 681 0.53 1.23 3.15
C VAL A 681 1.18 0.27 4.13
N TYR A 682 1.88 -0.75 3.62
CA TYR A 682 2.62 -1.68 4.46
C TYR A 682 4.01 -1.98 3.91
N THR A 683 4.91 -2.38 4.82
CA THR A 683 6.23 -2.91 4.46
C THR A 683 6.03 -4.40 4.16
N ASP A 684 5.95 -4.76 2.88
CA ASP A 684 5.69 -6.13 2.42
C ASP A 684 7.01 -6.91 2.37
N PRO A 685 7.10 -8.17 2.84
CA PRO A 685 8.33 -8.96 2.75
C PRO A 685 8.86 -9.00 1.31
N ALA A 686 10.18 -8.91 1.15
CA ALA A 686 10.78 -8.88 -0.18
C ALA A 686 10.38 -10.09 -1.01
N ALA A 687 9.96 -9.84 -2.25
CA ALA A 687 9.50 -10.90 -3.13
C ALA A 687 10.65 -11.84 -3.53
N SER A 688 10.27 -13.03 -3.97
CA SER A 688 11.19 -13.93 -4.66
C SER A 688 11.64 -13.30 -5.97
N VAL A 689 12.89 -13.54 -6.38
CA VAL A 689 13.32 -13.18 -7.74
C VAL A 689 12.39 -13.89 -8.73
N ASN A 690 11.93 -13.15 -9.74
CA ASN A 690 10.95 -13.60 -10.75
C ASN A 690 9.47 -13.77 -10.31
N ALA A 691 9.08 -13.32 -9.12
CA ALA A 691 7.67 -13.28 -8.74
C ALA A 691 6.89 -12.27 -9.61
N ASN A 692 5.79 -12.70 -10.24
CA ASN A 692 4.83 -11.82 -10.92
C ASN A 692 3.39 -12.33 -10.62
N PRO A 693 2.60 -11.64 -9.77
CA PRO A 693 2.96 -10.45 -8.98
C PRO A 693 4.12 -10.58 -7.99
N THR A 694 4.71 -9.46 -7.62
CA THR A 694 5.75 -9.38 -6.59
C THR A 694 5.20 -9.28 -5.16
N ILE A 695 3.89 -9.02 -5.00
CA ILE A 695 3.27 -8.95 -3.67
C ILE A 695 3.38 -10.29 -2.93
N VAL A 696 3.75 -10.25 -1.66
CA VAL A 696 3.87 -11.46 -0.82
C VAL A 696 2.70 -11.54 0.15
N ASN A 697 2.54 -10.53 0.99
CA ASN A 697 1.38 -10.36 1.85
C ASN A 697 0.36 -9.44 1.17
N ASN A 698 -0.90 -9.83 1.15
CA ASN A 698 -2.01 -9.05 0.62
C ASN A 698 -2.87 -8.52 1.79
N LEU A 699 -2.91 -7.19 1.95
CA LEU A 699 -3.81 -6.47 2.87
C LEU A 699 -4.74 -5.54 2.09
N ASN A 700 -6.04 -5.83 2.12
CA ASN A 700 -7.06 -5.09 1.36
C ASN A 700 -7.76 -3.99 2.16
N LEU A 701 -8.01 -2.84 1.54
CA LEU A 701 -8.76 -1.71 2.07
C LEU A 701 -10.23 -1.75 1.58
N LYS A 702 -11.17 -1.64 2.53
CA LYS A 702 -12.60 -1.48 2.25
C LYS A 702 -13.18 -0.37 3.12
N VAL A 703 -13.93 0.54 2.52
CA VAL A 703 -14.61 1.64 3.23
C VAL A 703 -16.12 1.53 3.03
N THR A 704 -16.89 1.61 4.11
CA THR A 704 -18.37 1.56 4.08
C THR A 704 -18.95 2.87 4.64
N ALA A 705 -19.90 3.48 3.93
CA ALA A 705 -20.58 4.73 4.28
C ALA A 705 -21.78 4.55 5.24
N PRO A 706 -22.32 5.66 5.80
CA PRO A 706 -23.51 5.65 6.65
C PRO A 706 -24.78 5.02 6.05
N ASP A 707 -24.90 4.95 4.72
CA ASP A 707 -26.00 4.31 3.99
C ASP A 707 -25.74 2.86 3.56
N GLY A 708 -24.53 2.33 3.82
CA GLY A 708 -24.08 1.03 3.36
C GLY A 708 -23.44 1.00 1.96
N GLN A 709 -23.20 2.15 1.31
CA GLN A 709 -22.37 2.21 0.10
C GLN A 709 -20.93 1.82 0.44
N VAL A 710 -20.28 1.04 -0.44
CA VAL A 710 -18.91 0.52 -0.23
C VAL A 710 -17.98 1.03 -1.32
N TRP A 711 -16.73 1.31 -0.95
CA TRP A 711 -15.58 1.53 -1.84
C TRP A 711 -14.47 0.55 -1.48
N TYR A 712 -13.71 0.14 -2.48
CA TYR A 712 -12.57 -0.76 -2.35
C TYR A 712 -11.29 -0.01 -2.70
N GLY A 713 -10.15 -0.44 -2.15
CA GLY A 713 -8.86 0.15 -2.46
C GLY A 713 -8.57 0.16 -3.96
N ASN A 714 -7.98 1.25 -4.43
CA ASN A 714 -7.52 1.45 -5.81
C ASN A 714 -8.62 1.37 -6.91
N ALA A 715 -9.90 1.25 -6.53
CA ALA A 715 -11.06 1.35 -7.43
C ALA A 715 -11.34 2.82 -7.84
N PHE A 716 -10.54 3.37 -8.76
CA PHE A 716 -10.59 4.77 -9.18
C PHE A 716 -11.24 5.04 -10.55
N SER A 717 -11.65 6.30 -10.75
CA SER A 717 -11.97 6.92 -12.04
C SER A 717 -11.91 8.45 -11.93
N ASN A 718 -11.04 9.09 -12.72
CA ASN A 718 -10.79 10.55 -12.71
C ASN A 718 -10.35 11.08 -11.32
N GLY A 719 -9.23 10.59 -10.80
CA GLY A 719 -8.61 11.05 -9.55
C GLY A 719 -9.36 10.72 -8.24
N MET A 720 -10.53 10.10 -8.31
CA MET A 720 -11.39 9.77 -7.17
C MET A 720 -11.89 8.32 -7.20
N SER A 721 -12.25 7.77 -6.04
CA SER A 721 -12.74 6.40 -5.93
C SER A 721 -14.22 6.26 -6.30
N VAL A 722 -14.56 5.17 -7.00
CA VAL A 722 -15.93 4.83 -7.40
C VAL A 722 -16.54 3.78 -6.47
N PRO A 723 -17.86 3.84 -6.17
CA PRO A 723 -18.51 2.91 -5.26
C PRO A 723 -18.96 1.60 -5.93
N GLY A 724 -18.97 0.52 -5.14
CA GLY A 724 -19.39 -0.82 -5.54
C GLY A 724 -18.31 -1.61 -6.28
N THR A 725 -18.68 -2.76 -6.85
CA THR A 725 -17.87 -3.39 -7.90
C THR A 725 -17.97 -2.57 -9.18
N LYS A 726 -16.84 -2.39 -9.87
CA LYS A 726 -16.79 -1.64 -11.13
C LYS A 726 -17.49 -2.43 -12.26
N ALA A 727 -17.98 -1.75 -13.28
CA ALA A 727 -18.82 -2.36 -14.32
C ALA A 727 -17.97 -3.21 -15.30
N GLY A 728 -17.92 -4.53 -15.06
CA GLY A 728 -17.03 -5.44 -15.78
C GLY A 728 -17.41 -5.77 -17.22
N ASN A 729 -16.49 -6.45 -17.94
CA ASN A 729 -16.73 -6.95 -19.30
C ASN A 729 -15.93 -8.22 -19.67
N THR A 730 -16.52 -9.38 -19.39
CA THR A 730 -16.52 -10.66 -20.16
C THR A 730 -15.21 -11.33 -20.66
N ASN A 731 -14.03 -10.71 -20.60
CA ASN A 731 -12.79 -11.26 -21.17
C ASN A 731 -11.96 -12.05 -20.16
N ILE A 732 -12.21 -13.36 -20.10
CA ILE A 732 -11.34 -14.31 -19.39
C ILE A 732 -10.00 -14.41 -20.15
N GLY A 733 -8.92 -13.83 -19.61
CA GLY A 733 -7.55 -14.09 -20.09
C GLY A 733 -6.63 -12.88 -20.33
N SER A 734 -6.73 -11.79 -19.58
CA SER A 734 -5.75 -10.68 -19.57
C SER A 734 -5.04 -10.54 -18.22
N ASN A 735 -3.83 -9.96 -18.23
CA ASN A 735 -3.21 -9.43 -17.01
C ASN A 735 -4.15 -8.40 -16.34
N TRP A 736 -3.95 -8.19 -15.02
CA TRP A 736 -4.70 -7.29 -14.13
C TRP A 736 -5.45 -6.15 -14.83
N ASP A 737 -6.78 -6.24 -14.80
CA ASP A 737 -7.66 -5.20 -15.31
C ASP A 737 -8.31 -4.47 -14.12
N PRO A 738 -7.94 -3.18 -13.84
CA PRO A 738 -8.52 -2.38 -12.75
C PRO A 738 -10.00 -1.95 -13.00
N ASN A 739 -10.73 -2.78 -13.74
CA ASN A 739 -12.16 -2.69 -14.04
C ASN A 739 -12.91 -4.01 -13.77
N ASN A 740 -12.24 -5.11 -13.38
CA ASN A 740 -12.87 -6.44 -13.27
C ASN A 740 -12.80 -7.07 -11.86
N ASP A 741 -11.75 -6.83 -11.08
CA ASP A 741 -11.59 -7.44 -9.74
C ASP A 741 -12.16 -6.55 -8.61
N MET A 742 -12.54 -7.15 -7.46
CA MET A 742 -13.21 -6.46 -6.34
C MET A 742 -12.22 -5.77 -5.37
N PHE A 743 -10.96 -6.19 -5.40
CA PHE A 743 -9.95 -5.96 -4.37
C PHE A 743 -8.57 -5.90 -5.05
N ASP A 744 -7.59 -5.18 -4.49
CA ASP A 744 -6.25 -5.12 -5.08
C ASP A 744 -5.45 -6.39 -4.69
N ASP A 745 -4.62 -6.87 -5.61
CA ASP A 745 -3.76 -8.02 -5.43
C ASP A 745 -2.39 -7.86 -6.10
N ARG A 746 -1.95 -6.61 -6.27
CA ARG A 746 -0.67 -6.21 -6.85
C ARG A 746 0.07 -5.20 -5.97
N ASN A 747 -0.63 -4.22 -5.37
CA ASN A 747 0.00 -3.04 -4.73
C ASN A 747 0.03 -3.12 -3.19
N ASN A 748 1.19 -2.83 -2.57
CA ASN A 748 1.29 -2.62 -1.09
C ASN A 748 0.87 -1.19 -0.65
N VAL A 749 0.10 -0.51 -1.49
CA VAL A 749 -0.42 0.85 -1.33
C VAL A 749 -1.86 0.85 -1.85
N GLU A 750 -2.83 0.98 -0.93
CA GLU A 750 -4.24 1.05 -1.28
C GLU A 750 -4.87 2.37 -0.81
N CYS A 751 -5.62 3.02 -1.69
CA CYS A 751 -6.31 4.28 -1.40
C CYS A 751 -7.83 4.19 -1.64
N VAL A 752 -8.59 4.95 -0.85
CA VAL A 752 -10.00 5.29 -1.10
C VAL A 752 -10.17 6.79 -0.90
N TYR A 753 -10.42 7.53 -1.98
CA TYR A 753 -10.67 8.97 -1.98
C TYR A 753 -12.15 9.22 -2.30
N VAL A 754 -12.97 9.44 -1.27
CA VAL A 754 -14.41 9.66 -1.43
C VAL A 754 -14.65 11.12 -1.88
N PRO A 755 -15.32 11.37 -3.03
CA PRO A 755 -15.63 12.72 -3.51
C PRO A 755 -16.43 13.54 -2.50
N THR A 756 -16.24 14.86 -2.48
CA THR A 756 -17.07 15.80 -1.70
C THR A 756 -18.57 15.66 -1.99
N ALA A 757 -18.93 15.37 -3.24
CA ALA A 757 -20.31 15.12 -3.68
C ALA A 757 -20.93 13.82 -3.12
N ASN A 758 -20.09 12.89 -2.62
CA ASN A 758 -20.49 11.62 -2.03
C ASN A 758 -20.36 11.62 -0.49
N LEU A 759 -19.94 12.73 0.15
CA LEU A 759 -19.80 12.80 1.59
C LEU A 759 -21.16 12.89 2.30
N GLN A 760 -21.46 11.85 3.06
CA GLN A 760 -22.63 11.68 3.92
C GLN A 760 -22.28 11.88 5.39
N ALA A 761 -23.12 12.60 6.14
CA ALA A 761 -22.91 12.83 7.57
C ALA A 761 -23.23 11.57 8.40
N GLY A 762 -22.21 10.97 9.01
CA GLY A 762 -22.36 9.77 9.84
C GLY A 762 -21.02 9.06 10.06
N MET A 763 -21.10 7.78 10.38
CA MET A 763 -19.95 6.88 10.56
C MET A 763 -19.54 6.25 9.21
N TYR A 764 -18.27 6.37 8.87
CA TYR A 764 -17.61 5.52 7.87
C TYR A 764 -16.85 4.43 8.62
N ARG A 765 -17.08 3.17 8.23
CA ARG A 765 -16.29 2.03 8.69
C ARG A 765 -15.14 1.82 7.71
N VAL A 766 -13.92 1.83 8.20
CA VAL A 766 -12.70 1.55 7.42
C VAL A 766 -12.15 0.20 7.87
N ASP A 767 -12.21 -0.80 7.00
CA ASP A 767 -11.67 -2.13 7.25
C ASP A 767 -10.35 -2.32 6.48
N VAL A 768 -9.35 -2.87 7.16
CA VAL A 768 -8.13 -3.45 6.56
C VAL A 768 -8.19 -4.96 6.77
N ILE A 769 -8.10 -5.74 5.69
CA ILE A 769 -8.42 -7.18 5.66
C ILE A 769 -7.18 -7.94 5.18
N ALA A 770 -6.65 -8.84 6.00
CA ALA A 770 -5.52 -9.69 5.63
C ALA A 770 -6.00 -10.90 4.80
N GLN A 771 -6.04 -10.71 3.48
CA GLN A 771 -6.52 -11.73 2.54
C GLN A 771 -5.56 -12.91 2.40
N ASN A 772 -4.24 -12.64 2.39
CA ASN A 772 -3.21 -13.68 2.29
C ASN A 772 -1.90 -13.13 2.86
N VAL A 773 -1.60 -13.45 4.12
CA VAL A 773 -0.35 -13.13 4.82
C VAL A 773 0.42 -14.45 5.03
N VAL A 774 1.52 -14.61 4.29
CA VAL A 774 2.23 -15.89 4.10
C VAL A 774 3.74 -15.80 4.39
N THR A 775 4.24 -14.63 4.74
CA THR A 775 5.61 -14.42 5.22
C THR A 775 5.58 -13.37 6.33
N ASP A 776 6.40 -13.56 7.36
CA ASP A 776 6.53 -12.60 8.47
C ASP A 776 7.15 -11.28 7.96
N ALA A 777 6.55 -10.15 8.35
CA ALA A 777 7.01 -8.78 8.05
C ALA A 777 7.45 -7.99 9.29
N VAL A 778 7.49 -8.64 10.46
CA VAL A 778 7.67 -8.01 11.76
C VAL A 778 8.58 -8.86 12.64
N SER A 779 9.89 -8.78 12.38
CA SER A 779 11.03 -9.44 13.06
C SER A 779 11.05 -9.46 14.61
N ALA A 780 10.12 -8.77 15.27
CA ALA A 780 9.90 -8.78 16.71
C ALA A 780 8.94 -9.91 17.19
N THR A 781 8.13 -10.49 16.31
CA THR A 781 7.30 -11.68 16.55
C THR A 781 7.88 -12.90 15.83
N PRO A 782 7.61 -14.14 16.28
CA PRO A 782 7.96 -15.37 15.57
C PRO A 782 6.76 -15.96 14.81
N GLU A 783 5.76 -15.13 14.50
CA GLU A 783 4.50 -15.54 13.89
C GLU A 783 4.40 -14.95 12.48
N ILE A 784 3.75 -15.66 11.54
CA ILE A 784 3.54 -15.12 10.19
C ILE A 784 2.45 -14.05 10.26
N ASP A 785 2.87 -12.80 10.41
CA ASP A 785 2.00 -11.63 10.52
C ASP A 785 2.53 -10.40 9.73
N GLN A 786 1.63 -9.44 9.50
CA GLN A 786 1.87 -8.21 8.75
C GLN A 786 1.24 -7.01 9.49
N ASP A 787 2.01 -5.95 9.69
CA ASP A 787 1.50 -4.64 10.12
C ASP A 787 1.26 -3.69 8.93
N PHE A 788 0.67 -2.53 9.21
CA PHE A 788 0.42 -1.49 8.21
C PHE A 788 0.38 -0.10 8.86
N ALA A 789 0.52 0.93 8.03
CA ALA A 789 0.18 2.30 8.36
C ALA A 789 -1.14 2.69 7.68
N LEU A 790 -1.98 3.43 8.39
CA LEU A 790 -3.25 3.98 7.88
C LEU A 790 -3.29 5.49 8.13
N VAL A 791 -3.59 6.25 7.08
CA VAL A 791 -3.82 7.70 7.11
C VAL A 791 -5.20 8.00 6.55
N ALA A 792 -6.01 8.76 7.29
CA ALA A 792 -7.29 9.26 6.82
C ALA A 792 -7.33 10.79 6.96
N TYR A 793 -7.15 11.51 5.84
CA TYR A 793 -7.24 12.96 5.75
C TYR A 793 -8.68 13.43 5.60
N ASN A 794 -8.98 14.60 6.18
CA ASN A 794 -10.33 15.11 6.41
C ASN A 794 -11.19 14.18 7.29
N ALA A 795 -10.58 13.52 8.28
CA ALA A 795 -11.25 12.53 9.12
C ALA A 795 -11.03 12.76 10.62
N ARG A 796 -12.01 12.32 11.42
CA ARG A 796 -11.98 12.23 12.88
C ARG A 796 -12.33 10.82 13.30
N GLU A 797 -11.71 10.29 14.35
CA GLU A 797 -12.17 9.03 14.96
C GLU A 797 -13.56 9.24 15.56
N PHE A 798 -14.52 8.40 15.16
CA PHE A 798 -15.95 8.60 15.47
C PHE A 798 -16.22 8.55 16.98
N GLU A 799 -15.41 7.78 17.71
CA GLU A 799 -15.46 7.63 19.17
C GLU A 799 -15.14 8.93 19.94
N ALA A 800 -14.41 9.87 19.35
CA ALA A 800 -13.84 11.01 20.08
C ALA A 800 -14.86 12.13 20.41
N TRP A 801 -16.05 12.10 19.80
CA TRP A 801 -17.01 13.23 19.87
C TRP A 801 -18.43 12.87 20.32
N TYR A 802 -18.79 11.59 20.38
CA TYR A 802 -20.12 11.13 20.79
C TYR A 802 -20.01 10.12 21.95
N PRO A 803 -20.29 10.53 23.21
CA PRO A 803 -20.33 9.60 24.32
C PRO A 803 -21.48 8.59 24.12
N TRP A 804 -21.09 7.33 23.94
CA TRP A 804 -21.99 6.23 23.58
C TRP A 804 -23.02 5.91 24.67
N PHE A 805 -24.25 5.58 24.25
CA PHE A 805 -25.27 5.01 25.14
C PHE A 805 -25.62 3.59 24.68
N ASN A 806 -25.50 2.61 25.58
CA ASN A 806 -25.76 1.19 25.29
C ASN A 806 -27.10 0.73 25.90
N ILE A 807 -27.93 0.11 25.07
CA ILE A 807 -29.20 -0.51 25.43
C ILE A 807 -28.98 -2.02 25.53
N SER A 808 -29.02 -2.59 26.73
CA SER A 808 -28.98 -4.05 26.86
C SER A 808 -30.25 -4.69 26.31
N VAL A 809 -30.10 -5.68 25.42
CA VAL A 809 -31.16 -6.41 24.72
C VAL A 809 -31.07 -7.92 24.99
N SER A 810 -31.92 -8.69 24.33
CA SER A 810 -32.00 -10.15 24.41
C SER A 810 -32.51 -10.71 23.07
N LEU A 811 -32.28 -11.98 22.76
CA LEU A 811 -32.63 -12.54 21.45
C LEU A 811 -34.15 -12.45 21.15
N GLY A 812 -34.50 -11.97 19.96
CA GLY A 812 -35.86 -11.72 19.51
C GLY A 812 -36.41 -10.34 19.91
N TRP A 813 -37.73 -10.25 20.15
CA TRP A 813 -38.41 -8.98 20.46
C TRP A 813 -38.05 -8.41 21.84
N ASN A 814 -37.56 -7.16 21.86
CA ASN A 814 -37.32 -6.29 23.00
C ASN A 814 -38.13 -4.99 22.86
N LEU A 815 -38.52 -4.36 23.97
CA LEU A 815 -39.14 -3.03 23.98
C LEU A 815 -38.16 -1.99 24.54
N VAL A 816 -37.66 -1.12 23.68
CA VAL A 816 -36.56 -0.19 23.94
C VAL A 816 -36.95 1.27 23.73
N SER A 817 -36.11 2.19 24.19
CA SER A 817 -36.23 3.65 24.01
C SER A 817 -34.95 4.20 23.41
N VAL A 818 -35.05 5.22 22.58
CA VAL A 818 -33.90 5.81 21.86
C VAL A 818 -33.69 7.25 22.36
N PRO A 819 -32.92 7.48 23.45
CA PRO A 819 -32.71 8.81 24.04
C PRO A 819 -31.87 9.74 23.13
N LEU A 820 -32.51 10.34 22.12
CA LEU A 820 -31.86 11.06 21.02
C LEU A 820 -31.97 12.58 21.09
N ASN A 821 -30.94 13.23 20.55
CA ASN A 821 -30.89 14.68 20.35
C ASN A 821 -31.67 15.16 19.11
N GLY A 822 -33.00 15.01 19.18
CA GLY A 822 -33.91 15.41 18.11
C GLY A 822 -34.57 14.19 17.49
N THR A 823 -34.74 14.23 16.17
CA THR A 823 -35.28 13.12 15.36
C THR A 823 -34.19 12.63 14.43
N ALA A 824 -33.93 11.32 14.43
CA ALA A 824 -32.89 10.69 13.63
C ALA A 824 -33.51 9.65 12.67
N THR A 825 -32.91 9.49 11.50
CA THR A 825 -33.39 8.60 10.43
C THR A 825 -33.00 7.15 10.68
N MET A 826 -33.92 6.24 10.34
CA MET A 826 -33.64 4.80 10.30
C MET A 826 -32.81 4.45 9.05
N PRO A 827 -31.87 3.48 9.10
CA PRO A 827 -31.55 2.62 10.24
C PRO A 827 -30.39 3.14 11.12
N GLY A 828 -29.54 4.03 10.60
CA GLY A 828 -28.19 4.37 11.10
C GLY A 828 -28.10 5.09 12.47
N THR A 829 -29.12 4.95 13.31
CA THR A 829 -29.15 5.42 14.70
C THR A 829 -29.09 4.26 15.71
N LEU A 830 -29.46 3.05 15.30
CA LEU A 830 -29.55 1.85 16.13
C LEU A 830 -28.49 0.86 15.67
N VAL A 831 -27.26 1.00 16.16
CA VAL A 831 -26.09 0.25 15.65
C VAL A 831 -25.25 -0.18 16.84
N ASP A 832 -25.11 -1.49 17.05
CA ASP A 832 -24.12 -2.03 17.98
C ASP A 832 -22.71 -1.56 17.57
N LYS A 833 -21.93 -1.03 18.53
CA LYS A 833 -20.55 -0.60 18.32
C LYS A 833 -19.67 -1.77 17.85
N ASN A 834 -19.90 -2.96 18.39
CA ASN A 834 -19.09 -4.14 18.13
C ASN A 834 -19.61 -4.93 16.91
N GLN A 835 -20.82 -4.62 16.46
CA GLN A 835 -21.54 -5.25 15.35
C GLN A 835 -21.72 -6.78 15.49
N ASP A 836 -21.73 -7.28 16.73
CA ASP A 836 -22.01 -8.67 17.08
C ASP A 836 -23.50 -8.91 17.41
N THR A 837 -24.24 -7.83 17.73
CA THR A 837 -25.64 -7.86 18.14
C THR A 837 -26.53 -7.18 17.09
N ALA A 838 -27.06 -7.98 16.17
CA ALA A 838 -27.83 -7.54 15.01
C ALA A 838 -29.36 -7.50 15.23
N TRP A 839 -30.08 -6.67 14.47
CA TRP A 839 -31.54 -6.59 14.47
C TRP A 839 -32.14 -6.47 13.06
N ASP A 840 -33.28 -7.12 12.83
CA ASP A 840 -33.91 -7.16 11.50
C ASP A 840 -35.08 -6.18 11.36
N ARG A 841 -35.76 -5.88 12.48
CA ARG A 841 -37.04 -5.17 12.46
C ARG A 841 -37.23 -4.27 13.66
N VAL A 842 -37.71 -3.05 13.40
CA VAL A 842 -38.17 -2.10 14.42
C VAL A 842 -39.62 -1.71 14.13
N GLN A 843 -40.46 -1.64 15.17
CA GLN A 843 -41.86 -1.23 15.08
C GLN A 843 -42.20 -0.19 16.15
N ALA A 844 -42.83 0.91 15.73
CA ALA A 844 -43.31 1.99 16.58
C ALA A 844 -44.84 2.09 16.52
N TYR A 845 -45.48 2.42 17.64
CA TYR A 845 -46.93 2.53 17.71
C TYR A 845 -47.37 4.00 17.64
N SER A 846 -48.20 4.33 16.65
CA SER A 846 -48.66 5.69 16.36
C SER A 846 -50.20 5.78 16.47
N PRO A 847 -50.74 6.15 17.64
CA PRO A 847 -52.19 6.34 17.79
C PRO A 847 -52.72 7.54 17.00
N ALA A 848 -51.83 8.44 16.56
CA ALA A 848 -52.15 9.59 15.72
C ALA A 848 -52.59 9.21 14.28
N THR A 849 -52.33 7.97 13.84
CA THR A 849 -52.75 7.46 12.52
C THR A 849 -53.64 6.21 12.65
N PRO A 850 -54.94 6.34 13.01
CA PRO A 850 -55.80 5.18 13.29
C PRO A 850 -55.97 4.15 12.16
N ALA A 851 -55.78 4.56 10.90
CA ALA A 851 -55.80 3.64 9.74
C ALA A 851 -54.49 2.84 9.57
N ASN A 852 -53.41 3.26 10.22
CA ASN A 852 -52.11 2.60 10.23
C ASN A 852 -51.39 2.95 11.54
N ILE A 853 -51.74 2.21 12.60
CA ILE A 853 -51.28 2.41 13.98
C ILE A 853 -49.91 1.82 14.28
N TRP A 854 -49.35 1.02 13.36
CA TRP A 854 -48.10 0.29 13.54
C TRP A 854 -47.12 0.66 12.43
N LYS A 855 -46.22 1.58 12.75
CA LYS A 855 -45.12 2.01 11.89
C LYS A 855 -43.98 1.01 11.98
N GLN A 856 -43.37 0.67 10.87
CA GLN A 856 -42.32 -0.35 10.83
C GLN A 856 -41.17 -0.02 9.90
N TYR A 857 -39.99 -0.49 10.31
CA TYR A 857 -38.77 -0.52 9.53
C TYR A 857 -38.22 -1.94 9.56
N ASN A 858 -37.82 -2.48 8.41
CA ASN A 858 -37.20 -3.79 8.26
C ASN A 858 -35.97 -3.64 7.35
N THR A 859 -34.82 -4.15 7.80
CA THR A 859 -33.54 -4.01 7.11
C THR A 859 -33.51 -4.74 5.77
N GLY A 860 -34.30 -5.80 5.60
CA GLY A 860 -34.43 -6.58 4.37
C GLY A 860 -35.61 -6.21 3.48
N TRP A 861 -36.23 -5.03 3.65
CA TRP A 861 -37.37 -4.57 2.85
C TRP A 861 -37.02 -3.37 1.97
N MET A 862 -37.69 -3.27 0.81
CA MET A 862 -37.66 -2.08 -0.06
C MET A 862 -38.15 -0.84 0.69
N SER A 863 -37.59 0.33 0.36
CA SER A 863 -37.91 1.64 0.96
C SER A 863 -39.41 1.88 1.15
N ASP A 864 -40.19 1.58 0.12
CA ASP A 864 -41.62 1.92 0.02
C ASP A 864 -42.50 1.05 0.93
N LEU A 865 -41.94 -0.01 1.53
CA LEU A 865 -42.57 -0.86 2.54
C LEU A 865 -42.22 -0.46 3.99
N ASN A 866 -41.21 0.42 4.16
CA ASN A 866 -40.73 0.91 5.46
C ASN A 866 -41.34 2.28 5.76
N ASP A 867 -42.38 2.32 6.59
CA ASP A 867 -43.13 3.54 6.90
C ASP A 867 -42.80 4.19 8.26
N LEU A 868 -41.79 3.64 8.95
CA LEU A 868 -41.06 4.26 10.07
C LEU A 868 -39.75 4.87 9.57
N SER A 869 -39.81 6.11 9.06
CA SER A 869 -38.63 6.82 8.55
C SER A 869 -37.63 7.27 9.63
N SER A 870 -38.08 7.42 10.88
CA SER A 870 -37.31 8.10 11.92
C SER A 870 -37.80 7.82 13.34
N VAL A 871 -36.90 7.93 14.30
CA VAL A 871 -37.15 7.78 15.76
C VAL A 871 -36.67 9.02 16.54
N ASN A 872 -37.21 9.25 17.75
CA ASN A 872 -36.82 10.34 18.64
C ASN A 872 -37.00 9.98 20.12
N ARG A 873 -36.48 10.82 21.03
CA ARG A 873 -36.47 10.60 22.49
C ARG A 873 -37.81 10.33 23.17
N THR A 874 -38.94 10.66 22.54
CA THR A 874 -40.27 10.44 23.14
C THR A 874 -40.86 9.06 22.80
N MET A 875 -40.28 8.36 21.83
CA MET A 875 -40.82 7.12 21.27
C MET A 875 -40.28 5.87 21.96
N GLY A 876 -41.16 4.94 22.32
CA GLY A 876 -40.80 3.56 22.59
C GLY A 876 -40.90 2.76 21.31
N VAL A 877 -39.99 1.82 21.08
CA VAL A 877 -40.00 0.95 19.89
C VAL A 877 -39.78 -0.51 20.26
N TRP A 878 -40.52 -1.39 19.59
CA TRP A 878 -40.23 -2.82 19.57
C TRP A 878 -39.09 -3.08 18.59
N MET A 879 -38.07 -3.82 19.00
CA MET A 879 -36.91 -4.20 18.19
C MET A 879 -36.77 -5.72 18.21
N TYR A 880 -36.67 -6.35 17.04
CA TYR A 880 -36.38 -7.78 16.89
C TYR A 880 -34.88 -7.98 16.65
N VAL A 881 -34.18 -8.41 17.69
CA VAL A 881 -32.76 -8.79 17.67
C VAL A 881 -32.65 -10.19 17.09
N SER A 882 -31.88 -10.34 16.02
CA SER A 882 -31.71 -11.57 15.24
C SER A 882 -30.43 -12.31 15.59
N THR A 883 -29.37 -11.59 15.94
CA THR A 883 -28.10 -12.11 16.46
C THR A 883 -27.79 -11.43 17.79
N LEU A 884 -27.20 -12.17 18.74
CA LEU A 884 -26.88 -11.68 20.08
C LEU A 884 -25.43 -12.06 20.42
N GLY A 885 -24.51 -11.10 20.36
CA GLY A 885 -23.14 -11.26 20.83
C GLY A 885 -22.99 -10.76 22.27
N ASP A 886 -22.45 -9.55 22.48
CA ASP A 886 -22.34 -8.94 23.81
C ASP A 886 -23.71 -8.58 24.45
N GLY A 887 -24.74 -8.49 23.62
CA GLY A 887 -26.12 -8.22 24.03
C GLY A 887 -26.47 -6.75 24.20
N MET A 888 -25.71 -5.84 23.59
CA MET A 888 -25.95 -4.41 23.58
C MET A 888 -26.35 -3.90 22.19
N ILE A 889 -27.22 -2.89 22.15
CA ILE A 889 -27.36 -2.00 21.00
C ILE A 889 -26.86 -0.63 21.40
N THR A 890 -25.84 -0.12 20.73
CA THR A 890 -25.30 1.20 20.97
C THR A 890 -26.07 2.26 20.16
N LEU A 891 -26.06 3.50 20.65
CA LEU A 891 -26.56 4.68 19.93
C LEU A 891 -25.41 5.60 19.56
N GLY A 892 -25.17 5.76 18.26
CA GLY A 892 -24.22 6.72 17.71
C GLY A 892 -24.86 8.04 17.27
N GLY A 893 -24.03 9.08 17.10
CA GLY A 893 -24.35 10.23 16.24
C GLY A 893 -25.26 11.33 16.78
N ALA A 894 -25.78 11.24 18.01
CA ALA A 894 -26.59 12.31 18.63
C ALA A 894 -25.97 12.80 19.95
N GLY A 895 -25.56 14.07 20.00
CA GLY A 895 -24.93 14.67 21.19
C GLY A 895 -25.90 14.87 22.37
N TYR A 896 -25.42 15.48 23.46
CA TYR A 896 -26.24 15.73 24.65
C TYR A 896 -27.00 17.07 24.52
N SER A 897 -28.26 17.17 24.96
CA SER A 897 -28.96 18.47 25.07
C SER A 897 -28.97 19.01 26.49
N ASN A 898 -28.69 20.30 26.64
CA ASN A 898 -28.97 21.06 27.87
C ASN A 898 -30.48 21.43 27.98
N ALA A 899 -31.37 20.52 27.57
CA ALA A 899 -32.80 20.70 27.71
C ALA A 899 -33.18 20.45 29.18
N THR A 900 -34.00 21.32 29.77
CA THR A 900 -34.45 21.19 31.18
C THR A 900 -35.73 20.37 31.32
N SER A 901 -36.44 20.11 30.22
CA SER A 901 -37.60 19.23 30.18
C SER A 901 -37.90 18.74 28.75
N THR A 902 -38.63 17.63 28.66
CA THR A 902 -39.20 17.07 27.42
C THR A 902 -40.69 16.81 27.62
N GLY A 903 -41.53 17.25 26.68
CA GLY A 903 -42.95 16.92 26.66
C GLY A 903 -43.23 15.72 25.76
N VAL A 904 -43.71 14.62 26.33
CA VAL A 904 -44.12 13.41 25.60
C VAL A 904 -45.64 13.47 25.37
N PRO A 905 -46.14 13.65 24.14
CA PRO A 905 -47.58 13.71 23.87
C PRO A 905 -48.21 12.32 23.96
N LEU A 906 -49.32 12.22 24.70
CA LEU A 906 -50.09 10.99 24.88
C LEU A 906 -51.51 11.16 24.31
N SER A 907 -51.93 10.22 23.45
CA SER A 907 -53.30 10.11 22.96
C SER A 907 -54.17 9.32 23.92
N ALA A 908 -55.49 9.54 23.92
CA ALA A 908 -56.42 8.74 24.71
C ALA A 908 -56.36 7.25 24.28
N GLY A 909 -56.26 6.34 25.25
CA GLY A 909 -55.97 4.94 25.04
C GLY A 909 -54.51 4.58 25.31
N TRP A 910 -54.01 3.55 24.62
CA TRP A 910 -52.62 3.10 24.72
C TRP A 910 -51.66 4.02 23.95
N ASN A 911 -50.43 4.12 24.45
CA ASN A 911 -49.30 4.80 23.84
C ASN A 911 -48.04 3.97 24.11
N MET A 912 -47.05 4.01 23.20
CA MET A 912 -45.75 3.36 23.38
C MET A 912 -44.66 4.43 23.40
N VAL A 913 -44.01 4.62 24.54
CA VAL A 913 -43.18 5.79 24.83
C VAL A 913 -41.81 5.42 25.40
N GLY A 914 -40.85 6.31 25.19
CA GLY A 914 -39.55 6.25 25.82
C GLY A 914 -39.53 7.04 27.14
N TYR A 915 -38.58 6.74 28.02
CA TYR A 915 -38.21 7.65 29.11
C TYR A 915 -37.10 8.60 28.63
N PRO A 916 -37.34 9.92 28.53
CA PRO A 916 -36.44 10.87 27.87
C PRO A 916 -35.51 11.64 28.82
N ALA A 917 -35.30 11.19 30.07
CA ALA A 917 -34.42 11.85 31.04
C ALA A 917 -32.96 11.38 30.91
N ASN A 918 -32.03 12.17 31.45
CA ASN A 918 -30.59 11.89 31.40
C ASN A 918 -30.14 10.81 32.41
N ASP A 919 -30.84 10.69 33.54
CA ASP A 919 -30.49 9.77 34.63
C ASP A 919 -31.58 8.70 34.86
N ASP A 920 -31.22 7.69 35.67
CA ASP A 920 -32.13 6.62 36.10
C ASP A 920 -32.65 6.87 37.52
N SER A 921 -32.83 8.14 37.94
CA SER A 921 -33.06 8.47 39.35
C SER A 921 -34.54 8.70 39.70
N SER A 922 -35.02 7.90 40.68
CA SER A 922 -36.25 8.06 41.48
C SER A 922 -37.62 8.09 40.77
N TYR A 923 -37.73 8.59 39.53
CA TYR A 923 -38.99 8.77 38.83
C TYR A 923 -39.60 7.42 38.46
N ASN A 924 -40.78 7.14 39.00
CA ASN A 924 -41.41 5.83 38.94
C ASN A 924 -42.77 5.87 38.25
N VAL A 925 -43.33 4.68 38.01
CA VAL A 925 -44.67 4.49 37.45
C VAL A 925 -45.74 5.28 38.21
N GLY A 926 -45.65 5.39 39.54
CA GLY A 926 -46.53 6.22 40.36
C GLY A 926 -46.44 7.71 40.03
N ASN A 927 -45.23 8.24 39.77
CA ASN A 927 -45.05 9.61 39.31
C ASN A 927 -45.66 9.82 37.90
N LEU A 928 -45.42 8.89 36.96
CA LEU A 928 -45.98 8.95 35.61
C LEU A 928 -47.52 8.97 35.66
N LYS A 929 -48.14 8.03 36.39
CA LYS A 929 -49.60 7.98 36.57
C LYS A 929 -50.15 9.27 37.19
N SER A 930 -49.47 9.81 38.20
CA SER A 930 -49.85 11.08 38.84
C SER A 930 -49.76 12.29 37.91
N ALA A 931 -48.76 12.32 37.01
CA ALA A 931 -48.55 13.41 36.06
C ALA A 931 -49.47 13.36 34.83
N THR A 932 -50.03 12.20 34.50
CA THR A 932 -50.75 11.95 33.23
C THR A 932 -52.19 11.50 33.39
N GLY A 933 -52.59 11.02 34.58
CA GLY A 933 -53.83 10.29 34.78
C GLY A 933 -53.81 8.86 34.22
N ALA A 934 -52.65 8.31 33.86
CA ALA A 934 -52.55 6.95 33.35
C ALA A 934 -53.07 5.91 34.36
N THR A 935 -53.83 4.92 33.89
CA THR A 935 -54.39 3.86 34.75
C THR A 935 -53.54 2.60 34.75
N ILE A 936 -52.89 2.30 33.62
CA ILE A 936 -51.99 1.15 33.45
C ILE A 936 -50.70 1.62 32.80
N VAL A 937 -49.57 1.11 33.30
CA VAL A 937 -48.26 1.22 32.65
C VAL A 937 -47.69 -0.19 32.59
N GLU A 938 -47.18 -0.61 31.43
CA GLU A 938 -46.53 -1.90 31.24
C GLU A 938 -45.10 -1.72 30.74
N GLY A 939 -44.21 -2.63 31.14
CA GLY A 939 -42.83 -2.71 30.68
C GLY A 939 -42.52 -4.05 30.05
N PHE A 940 -41.34 -4.16 29.43
CA PHE A 940 -40.87 -5.40 28.81
C PHE A 940 -40.78 -6.56 29.81
N ASN A 941 -41.29 -7.73 29.43
CA ASN A 941 -41.08 -8.99 30.12
C ASN A 941 -41.02 -10.14 29.11
N PRO A 942 -39.84 -10.69 28.76
CA PRO A 942 -39.72 -11.74 27.75
C PRO A 942 -40.38 -13.07 28.15
N SER A 943 -40.75 -13.25 29.42
CA SER A 943 -41.44 -14.47 29.89
C SER A 943 -42.97 -14.45 29.75
N SER A 944 -43.57 -13.32 29.36
CA SER A 944 -45.03 -13.21 29.21
C SER A 944 -45.51 -13.40 27.76
N THR A 945 -46.75 -13.86 27.60
CA THR A 945 -47.36 -14.17 26.29
C THR A 945 -47.35 -12.99 25.31
N TYR A 946 -47.50 -11.76 25.81
CA TYR A 946 -47.50 -10.54 25.00
C TYR A 946 -46.18 -9.75 25.09
N ARG A 947 -45.15 -10.33 25.72
CA ARG A 947 -43.85 -9.72 26.04
C ARG A 947 -43.90 -8.44 26.90
N THR A 948 -45.07 -8.08 27.45
CA THR A 948 -45.25 -6.99 28.41
C THR A 948 -45.76 -7.49 29.76
N THR A 949 -45.62 -6.68 30.81
CA THR A 949 -46.33 -6.89 32.07
C THR A 949 -46.65 -5.55 32.72
N ALA A 950 -47.81 -5.45 33.36
CA ALA A 950 -48.17 -4.31 34.19
C ALA A 950 -47.13 -4.10 35.31
N LEU A 951 -46.71 -2.86 35.50
CA LEU A 951 -45.67 -2.48 36.44
C LEU A 951 -46.27 -1.93 37.75
N PRO A 952 -45.68 -2.23 38.91
CA PRO A 952 -46.06 -1.61 40.18
C PRO A 952 -45.65 -0.15 40.22
N ASP A 953 -46.36 0.67 40.99
CA ASP A 953 -46.12 2.12 41.08
C ASP A 953 -44.70 2.48 41.55
N SER A 954 -44.03 1.58 42.28
CA SER A 954 -42.65 1.71 42.74
C SER A 954 -41.58 1.39 41.69
N HIS A 955 -41.94 0.92 40.49
CA HIS A 955 -40.98 0.63 39.43
C HIS A 955 -40.39 1.93 38.86
N ILE A 956 -39.08 2.12 39.03
CA ILE A 956 -38.32 3.24 38.46
C ILE A 956 -38.29 3.10 36.93
N LEU A 957 -38.51 4.20 36.22
CA LEU A 957 -38.37 4.25 34.76
C LEU A 957 -36.89 4.42 34.41
N ASN A 958 -36.38 3.59 33.50
CA ASN A 958 -34.97 3.56 33.14
C ASN A 958 -34.79 4.03 31.69
N ARG A 959 -33.73 4.79 31.42
CA ARG A 959 -33.38 5.22 30.05
C ARG A 959 -33.00 4.01 29.20
N GLY A 960 -33.21 4.10 27.89
CA GLY A 960 -33.05 2.97 26.96
C GLY A 960 -34.16 1.92 27.00
N LYS A 961 -35.10 1.96 27.95
CA LYS A 961 -36.27 1.04 28.01
C LYS A 961 -37.55 1.73 27.54
N GLY A 962 -38.34 1.00 26.76
CA GLY A 962 -39.66 1.46 26.29
C GLY A 962 -40.79 1.00 27.21
N TYR A 963 -41.87 1.77 27.23
CA TYR A 963 -43.01 1.55 28.11
C TYR A 963 -44.34 1.71 27.36
N TRP A 964 -45.34 0.90 27.72
CA TRP A 964 -46.73 1.09 27.31
C TRP A 964 -47.48 1.86 28.37
N VAL A 965 -48.22 2.90 27.98
CA VAL A 965 -48.96 3.79 28.89
C VAL A 965 -50.40 3.91 28.41
N TYR A 966 -51.36 3.52 29.23
CA TYR A 966 -52.78 3.76 28.98
C TYR A 966 -53.27 5.01 29.72
N VAL A 967 -53.68 6.04 28.99
CA VAL A 967 -54.33 7.25 29.55
C VAL A 967 -55.81 7.33 29.16
N PRO A 968 -56.71 7.75 30.07
CA PRO A 968 -58.14 7.84 29.79
C PRO A 968 -58.52 9.04 28.88
N ALA A 969 -57.63 10.02 28.74
CA ALA A 969 -57.78 11.19 27.88
C ALA A 969 -56.41 11.60 27.33
N ALA A 970 -56.39 12.37 26.22
CA ALA A 970 -55.14 12.89 25.67
C ALA A 970 -54.50 13.93 26.61
N THR A 971 -53.18 13.89 26.73
CA THR A 971 -52.40 14.72 27.67
C THR A 971 -50.95 14.88 27.19
N ILE A 972 -50.13 15.64 27.91
CA ILE A 972 -48.68 15.71 27.69
C ILE A 972 -47.97 15.32 28.99
N TRP A 973 -47.18 14.26 28.94
CA TRP A 973 -46.30 13.86 30.04
C TRP A 973 -45.03 14.73 29.99
N MET A 974 -44.95 15.71 30.89
CA MET A 974 -43.75 16.51 31.07
C MET A 974 -42.73 15.75 31.94
N VAL A 975 -41.56 15.48 31.37
CA VAL A 975 -40.41 14.88 32.04
C VAL A 975 -39.34 15.94 32.18
N ASN A 976 -38.99 16.29 33.42
CA ASN A 976 -37.88 17.21 33.70
C ASN A 976 -36.55 16.44 33.70
N TRP A 977 -35.46 17.15 33.42
CA TRP A 977 -34.10 16.61 33.27
C TRP A 977 -33.23 16.89 34.49
#